data_AF-A0A2G6IYN9-F1
#
_entry.id   AF-A0A2G6IYN9-F1
#
_cell.length_a   1.000
_cell.length_b   1.000
_cell.length_c   1.000
_cell.angle_alpha   90.00
_cell.angle_beta   90.00
_cell.angle_gamma   90.00
#
_symmetry.space_group_name_H-M   'P 1'
#
loop_
_entity.id
_entity.type
_entity.pdbx_description
1 polymer ?
#
loop_
_entity_poly.entity_id
_entity_poly.type
_entity_poly.pdbx_seq_one_letter_code
_entity_poly.pdbx_strand_id
1 'polypeptide(L)'
;MTVLDGPMWSLRVEGKRVSIVLQGAPLPGSAEMSELVIHLPWVDFPFDFREGIERFRHHRGEADSLEVTVDARVLLDWLHRVSGGRLGGTANDDTLVLSGRTRHGARYTVRARIIADPEGDDDDQEPTLTLSLYQVRVYGLVADPWPVLAGRVIDLLPKELVVERSLTTARLRLVRPALAWALSALGWKLPEVRHLRARGVELRQGRLVARFVRAGGDAGPWLTLESMEDGGVRSSFERFVEDLELKRHHGQVDRLLAQRQIREALAEVYRALDGPPRPGFLAERLVGICASQPILYDEGERVCRELLRLTPNYEPALCGLASIALGRGRREETAVQLERLASVLTGPTDREDATAADLSVAELLRRAAPDEARAALERVLERSPDHEEALEALIAMSEGEGDLRVTLPLYKRLLFAARSASRTRDAGLRLARHAIERRQPEDARIFLRVVLETSPNDLEALLALAEVESTSGDDLEAARILDGALRAAPAGDGAVVVPVIERLATIALERLGDPGRARRVLWRAVDLATLDDAAALALGRLALQAAEPSLAERYLEAIPPDHASWAEAQSVRAEAALARGQAAEARQALAAALMADPSNRAALDLIERCAPEPSQRERLIHRLSVAAAKVSGASERARVLARVGALYESLGLGFDAIGPYEAALDQAPDSPEAVSIASHLIPLYATFGMWRKHQDLCRLRLTRHEEPEERVALLVRLGRVALMELSDPEQARPFLEEAARLAPRHLEALELLRATLESLERGIALVGVLLRLESVHPDDETRNAVRIRLGEAGQARATLGRLPAALADDPHVAALRRRAGLPGDDGPQGRGHQGQRDADAPGPDDDYGEALRLADRGELDAALAVLEGLLERHPGHVPAAELRGLLAEQPPALLRTERGPSRSPVVDHHPPRAAAPPVPPPIRAAGSQPSAQPAVERPAPSRPSTADLEPALTGPTEAAAPPANPPAGGSLDSAPPPGDAAPRHPQPRLPTSAAAETLATKAREADALETSMSEADAALERGDPAAALAALDHALDVDADFVPALELRVRVLRTLPDRRAHAQAIERLLDNVFDADRAADLLRELGLLLADHLDDPGGALERWRRYLFWRPRDAEIFERVAARLIERGELLDLAELYEREGESWEDEAPAEGGAPEISRRAATALTKAVALYEQAGRPALAVAAAERATSASPGDPEIMEVYARTLAAAERLGEARVVVEALAPMLLDGPHKDELLALVD
;
A
#
# COMPACT_ATOMS: atom_id res chain seq x y z
N MET A 1 -4.97 64.75 26.94
CA MET A 1 -6.04 63.78 26.64
C MET A 1 -6.29 62.99 27.90
N THR A 2 -7.55 62.86 28.32
CA THR A 2 -7.95 61.88 29.33
C THR A 2 -8.65 60.78 28.57
N VAL A 3 -8.10 59.56 28.61
CA VAL A 3 -8.70 58.40 27.95
C VAL A 3 -9.34 57.53 29.02
N LEU A 4 -10.60 57.17 28.79
CA LEU A 4 -11.30 56.13 29.55
C LEU A 4 -11.55 54.98 28.59
N ASP A 5 -10.99 53.81 28.91
CA ASP A 5 -11.00 52.63 28.06
C ASP A 5 -11.99 51.59 28.55
N GLY A 6 -12.77 51.06 27.62
CA GLY A 6 -13.50 49.79 27.72
C GLY A 6 -12.99 48.80 26.66
N PRO A 7 -13.49 47.55 26.65
CA PRO A 7 -12.91 46.48 25.83
C PRO A 7 -13.07 46.66 24.30
N MET A 8 -13.96 47.56 23.85
CA MET A 8 -14.26 47.82 22.43
C MET A 8 -14.39 49.33 22.13
N TRP A 9 -14.09 50.18 23.11
CA TRP A 9 -14.33 51.63 23.03
C TRP A 9 -13.38 52.43 23.89
N SER A 10 -13.04 53.64 23.47
CA SER A 10 -12.33 54.62 24.30
C SER A 10 -12.93 56.01 24.13
N LEU A 11 -12.85 56.84 25.18
CA LEU A 11 -13.36 58.21 25.15
C LEU A 11 -12.19 59.19 25.04
N ARG A 12 -12.15 59.97 23.95
CA ARG A 12 -11.08 60.92 23.61
C ARG A 12 -11.55 62.36 23.89
N VAL A 13 -10.82 63.06 24.76
CA VAL A 13 -11.08 64.49 25.08
C VAL A 13 -9.90 65.37 24.63
N GLU A 14 -10.19 66.32 23.75
CA GLU A 14 -9.25 67.26 23.15
C GLU A 14 -9.76 68.70 23.30
N GLY A 15 -9.20 69.44 24.26
CA GLY A 15 -9.70 70.78 24.61
C GLY A 15 -11.11 70.69 25.19
N LYS A 16 -12.09 71.28 24.49
CA LYS A 16 -13.53 71.12 24.80
C LYS A 16 -14.20 69.97 24.06
N ARG A 17 -13.54 69.40 23.04
CA ARG A 17 -14.12 68.42 22.12
C ARG A 17 -14.13 67.04 22.76
N VAL A 18 -15.27 66.35 22.67
CA VAL A 18 -15.50 65.04 23.25
C VAL A 18 -15.89 64.07 22.14
N SER A 19 -15.12 63.01 21.98
CA SER A 19 -15.34 61.99 20.96
C SER A 19 -15.26 60.58 21.55
N ILE A 20 -16.03 59.65 21.00
CA ILE A 20 -15.98 58.22 21.30
C ILE A 20 -15.28 57.52 20.14
N VAL A 21 -14.28 56.72 20.44
CA VAL A 21 -13.64 55.81 19.50
C VAL A 21 -14.23 54.41 19.73
N LEU A 22 -14.71 53.75 18.68
CA LEU A 22 -15.09 52.35 18.68
C LEU A 22 -14.10 51.58 17.79
N GLN A 23 -13.69 50.37 18.20
CA GLN A 23 -12.72 49.57 17.46
C GLN A 23 -13.18 48.11 17.32
N GLY A 24 -12.77 47.45 16.23
CA GLY A 24 -12.91 45.99 16.02
C GLY A 24 -14.34 45.46 15.83
N ALA A 25 -15.32 46.28 15.42
CA ALA A 25 -16.70 45.79 15.30
C ALA A 25 -16.89 44.97 14.00
N PRO A 26 -17.41 43.72 14.06
CA PRO A 26 -17.56 42.88 12.88
C PRO A 26 -18.69 43.37 11.95
N LEU A 27 -18.44 43.34 10.65
CA LEU A 27 -19.39 43.66 9.58
C LEU A 27 -19.74 42.39 8.77
N PRO A 28 -20.77 42.42 7.89
CA PRO A 28 -21.10 41.28 7.05
C PRO A 28 -19.94 40.88 6.12
N GLY A 29 -19.84 39.59 5.79
CA GLY A 29 -18.86 39.10 4.83
C GLY A 29 -17.40 39.16 5.30
N SER A 30 -17.16 39.16 6.62
CA SER A 30 -15.83 39.27 7.24
C SER A 30 -15.08 40.56 6.92
N ALA A 31 -15.83 41.63 6.62
CA ALA A 31 -15.36 42.98 6.81
C ALA A 31 -15.35 43.32 8.32
N GLU A 32 -14.55 44.31 8.69
CA GLU A 32 -14.39 44.81 10.05
C GLU A 32 -14.43 46.34 10.05
N MET A 33 -15.10 46.93 11.03
CA MET A 33 -14.98 48.35 11.34
C MET A 33 -13.83 48.53 12.34
N SER A 34 -12.62 48.71 11.81
CA SER A 34 -11.38 48.73 12.61
C SER A 34 -11.28 49.97 13.50
N GLU A 35 -11.75 51.14 13.04
CA GLU A 35 -11.92 52.33 13.87
C GLU A 35 -13.14 53.15 13.43
N LEU A 36 -13.88 53.71 14.39
CA LEU A 36 -14.91 54.72 14.18
C LEU A 36 -14.81 55.78 15.27
N VAL A 37 -14.63 57.05 14.89
CA VAL A 37 -14.62 58.19 15.82
C VAL A 37 -15.93 58.98 15.67
N ILE A 38 -16.70 59.06 16.76
CA ILE A 38 -17.96 59.79 16.85
C ILE A 38 -17.80 60.99 17.79
N HIS A 39 -17.92 62.20 17.26
CA HIS A 39 -17.96 63.45 18.00
C HIS A 39 -19.35 63.70 18.63
N LEU A 40 -19.35 64.26 19.85
CA LEU A 40 -20.54 64.58 20.63
C LEU A 40 -20.72 66.12 20.77
N PRO A 41 -21.27 66.83 19.77
CA PRO A 41 -21.33 68.29 19.75
C PRO A 41 -22.19 68.96 20.85
N TRP A 42 -22.97 68.20 21.62
CA TRP A 42 -23.75 68.69 22.78
C TRP A 42 -23.13 68.34 24.14
N VAL A 43 -21.88 67.83 24.18
CA VAL A 43 -21.19 67.43 25.41
C VAL A 43 -19.91 68.25 25.59
N ASP A 44 -19.98 69.29 26.40
CA ASP A 44 -18.81 70.03 26.86
C ASP A 44 -18.15 69.33 28.07
N PHE A 45 -16.81 69.35 28.13
CA PHE A 45 -16.06 68.93 29.32
C PHE A 45 -15.96 70.08 30.35
N PRO A 46 -16.09 69.83 31.68
CA PRO A 46 -16.22 68.53 32.35
C PRO A 46 -17.67 68.05 32.55
N PHE A 47 -17.85 66.72 32.58
CA PHE A 47 -19.11 66.02 32.85
C PHE A 47 -18.88 64.81 33.78
N ASP A 48 -19.93 64.24 34.38
CA ASP A 48 -19.80 63.03 35.24
C ASP A 48 -19.58 61.76 34.39
N PHE A 49 -18.62 60.91 34.77
CA PHE A 49 -18.21 59.71 34.06
C PHE A 49 -18.86 58.40 34.59
N ARG A 50 -19.55 58.44 35.74
CA ARG A 50 -20.01 57.23 36.45
C ARG A 50 -21.02 56.36 35.70
N GLU A 51 -21.73 56.91 34.72
CA GLU A 51 -22.78 56.22 33.96
C GLU A 51 -22.27 55.56 32.65
N GLY A 52 -20.98 55.68 32.34
CA GLY A 52 -20.39 55.14 31.12
C GLY A 52 -20.87 55.80 29.82
N ILE A 53 -20.50 55.23 28.67
CA ILE A 53 -20.90 55.74 27.34
C ILE A 53 -22.36 55.41 26.97
N GLU A 54 -23.00 54.52 27.74
CA GLU A 54 -24.35 54.00 27.51
C GLU A 54 -25.42 55.09 27.39
N ARG A 55 -25.33 56.15 28.19
CA ARG A 55 -26.26 57.29 28.15
C ARG A 55 -26.27 58.05 26.81
N PHE A 56 -25.21 57.92 26.01
CA PHE A 56 -25.11 58.60 24.72
C PHE A 56 -25.85 57.86 23.59
N ARG A 57 -26.23 56.58 23.79
CA ARG A 57 -26.90 55.70 22.80
C ARG A 57 -28.11 56.33 22.10
N HIS A 58 -28.88 57.14 22.82
CA HIS A 58 -30.11 57.77 22.31
C HIS A 58 -29.90 59.16 21.68
N HIS A 59 -28.66 59.65 21.59
CA HIS A 59 -28.29 60.92 20.99
C HIS A 59 -27.54 60.68 19.66
N ARG A 60 -27.54 61.66 18.74
CA ARG A 60 -27.07 61.47 17.36
C ARG A 60 -25.75 62.18 17.11
N GLY A 61 -24.62 61.48 17.20
CA GLY A 61 -23.28 62.07 17.05
C GLY A 61 -22.93 62.47 15.62
N GLU A 62 -21.80 63.16 15.46
CA GLU A 62 -21.16 63.41 14.16
C GLU A 62 -20.04 62.37 13.96
N ALA A 63 -19.97 61.70 12.81
CA ALA A 63 -18.82 60.84 12.52
C ALA A 63 -17.64 61.70 12.03
N ASP A 64 -16.52 61.66 12.75
CA ASP A 64 -15.29 62.39 12.41
C ASP A 64 -14.31 61.54 11.59
N SER A 65 -14.27 60.22 11.82
CA SER A 65 -13.58 59.26 10.95
C SER A 65 -14.18 57.86 11.05
N LEU A 66 -14.00 57.07 9.99
CA LEU A 66 -14.39 55.67 9.88
C LEU A 66 -13.35 54.92 9.05
N GLU A 67 -12.91 53.77 9.54
CA GLU A 67 -12.07 52.82 8.84
C GLU A 67 -12.79 51.48 8.69
N VAL A 68 -12.85 50.98 7.45
CA VAL A 68 -13.41 49.67 7.13
C VAL A 68 -12.30 48.82 6.50
N THR A 69 -11.99 47.69 7.12
CA THR A 69 -11.00 46.72 6.65
C THR A 69 -11.70 45.47 6.15
N VAL A 70 -11.24 44.89 5.04
CA VAL A 70 -11.73 43.63 4.49
C VAL A 70 -10.53 42.74 4.15
N ASP A 71 -10.54 41.49 4.61
CA ASP A 71 -9.55 40.51 4.14
C ASP A 71 -9.91 40.07 2.72
N ALA A 72 -8.99 40.29 1.79
CA ALA A 72 -9.18 40.01 0.38
C ALA A 72 -9.38 38.51 0.10
N ARG A 73 -8.80 37.62 0.93
CA ARG A 73 -9.05 36.17 0.81
C ARG A 73 -10.52 35.86 1.06
N VAL A 74 -11.10 36.45 2.11
CA VAL A 74 -12.51 36.20 2.45
C VAL A 74 -13.46 36.85 1.45
N LEU A 75 -13.09 38.01 0.88
CA LEU A 75 -13.81 38.63 -0.24
C LEU A 75 -13.82 37.72 -1.48
N LEU A 76 -12.66 37.14 -1.83
CA LEU A 76 -12.52 36.23 -2.96
C LEU A 76 -13.28 34.91 -2.73
N ASP A 77 -13.20 34.33 -1.53
CA ASP A 77 -13.99 33.15 -1.13
C ASP A 77 -15.50 33.42 -1.17
N TRP A 78 -15.93 34.64 -0.80
CA TRP A 78 -17.33 35.06 -0.90
C TRP A 78 -17.77 35.18 -2.37
N LEU A 79 -16.98 35.80 -3.24
CA LEU A 79 -17.23 35.83 -4.69
C LEU A 79 -17.27 34.42 -5.30
N HIS A 80 -16.39 33.52 -4.86
CA HIS A 80 -16.39 32.12 -5.26
C HIS A 80 -17.71 31.43 -4.88
N ARG A 81 -18.16 31.56 -3.63
CA ARG A 81 -19.46 30.99 -3.18
C ARG A 81 -20.65 31.59 -3.93
N VAL A 82 -20.74 32.91 -4.03
CA VAL A 82 -21.91 33.60 -4.63
C VAL A 82 -22.00 33.37 -6.15
N SER A 83 -20.87 33.18 -6.84
CA SER A 83 -20.86 32.80 -8.27
C SER A 83 -21.17 31.33 -8.55
N GLY A 84 -21.30 30.50 -7.49
CA GLY A 84 -21.44 29.05 -7.61
C GLY A 84 -20.16 28.37 -8.10
N GLY A 85 -19.00 28.80 -7.58
CA GLY A 85 -17.67 28.28 -7.91
C GLY A 85 -17.09 28.75 -9.25
N ARG A 86 -17.72 29.73 -9.92
CA ARG A 86 -17.34 30.16 -11.29
C ARG A 86 -16.39 31.35 -11.35
N LEU A 87 -16.17 32.03 -10.24
CA LEU A 87 -15.17 33.06 -10.06
C LEU A 87 -14.18 32.62 -8.98
N GLY A 88 -12.91 32.94 -9.19
CA GLY A 88 -11.84 32.92 -8.21
C GLY A 88 -10.99 34.18 -8.39
N GLY A 89 -9.76 34.13 -7.92
CA GLY A 89 -8.79 35.18 -8.16
C GLY A 89 -7.75 35.31 -7.05
N THR A 90 -6.90 36.31 -7.19
CA THR A 90 -5.84 36.66 -6.25
C THR A 90 -5.82 38.15 -5.96
N ALA A 91 -5.24 38.50 -4.82
CA ALA A 91 -4.99 39.87 -4.42
C ALA A 91 -3.50 40.16 -4.50
N ASN A 92 -3.12 41.10 -5.36
CA ASN A 92 -1.79 41.69 -5.41
C ASN A 92 -1.84 43.06 -4.72
N ASP A 93 -0.69 43.62 -4.34
CA ASP A 93 -0.66 44.97 -3.78
C ASP A 93 -1.27 45.96 -4.81
N ASP A 94 -2.27 46.73 -4.37
CA ASP A 94 -3.04 47.69 -5.17
C ASP A 94 -3.84 47.12 -6.38
N THR A 95 -4.06 45.81 -6.54
CA THR A 95 -5.03 45.25 -7.54
C THR A 95 -5.55 43.85 -7.20
N LEU A 96 -6.86 43.63 -7.36
CA LEU A 96 -7.47 42.30 -7.38
C LEU A 96 -7.51 41.77 -8.82
N VAL A 97 -7.07 40.54 -9.05
CA VAL A 97 -7.18 39.86 -10.35
C VAL A 97 -8.19 38.73 -10.20
N LEU A 98 -9.34 38.86 -10.86
CA LEU A 98 -10.44 37.90 -10.79
C LEU A 98 -10.37 36.96 -12.00
N SER A 99 -10.30 35.66 -11.75
CA SER A 99 -10.31 34.61 -12.78
C SER A 99 -11.69 33.92 -12.82
N GLY A 100 -12.17 33.56 -14.00
CA GLY A 100 -13.55 33.10 -14.14
C GLY A 100 -13.82 32.18 -15.33
N ARG A 101 -14.91 31.40 -15.22
CA ARG A 101 -15.43 30.54 -16.29
C ARG A 101 -16.85 30.94 -16.69
N THR A 102 -17.09 31.06 -17.99
CA THR A 102 -18.43 31.31 -18.54
C THR A 102 -19.30 30.04 -18.48
N ARG A 103 -20.61 30.17 -18.74
CA ARG A 103 -21.54 29.02 -18.82
C ARG A 103 -21.17 27.99 -19.91
N HIS A 104 -20.35 28.39 -20.89
CA HIS A 104 -19.91 27.55 -22.00
C HIS A 104 -18.42 27.14 -21.87
N GLY A 105 -17.86 27.20 -20.66
CA GLY A 105 -16.50 26.72 -20.35
C GLY A 105 -15.37 27.73 -20.57
N ALA A 106 -15.53 28.68 -21.50
CA ALA A 106 -14.46 29.65 -21.80
C ALA A 106 -13.98 30.42 -20.55
N ARG A 107 -12.66 30.42 -20.34
CA ARG A 107 -11.95 31.14 -19.27
C ARG A 107 -11.84 32.63 -19.61
N TYR A 108 -11.89 33.47 -18.59
CA TYR A 108 -11.67 34.91 -18.68
C TYR A 108 -11.06 35.45 -17.39
N THR A 109 -10.41 36.60 -17.46
CA THR A 109 -9.91 37.34 -16.29
C THR A 109 -10.37 38.80 -16.34
N VAL A 110 -10.49 39.42 -15.17
CA VAL A 110 -10.88 40.82 -14.98
C VAL A 110 -10.05 41.42 -13.85
N ARG A 111 -9.38 42.55 -14.09
CA ARG A 111 -8.70 43.28 -13.02
C ARG A 111 -9.65 44.26 -12.36
N ALA A 112 -9.53 44.42 -11.05
CA ALA A 112 -10.39 45.26 -10.23
C ALA A 112 -9.56 46.12 -9.27
N ARG A 113 -9.83 47.43 -9.28
CA ARG A 113 -9.28 48.40 -8.31
C ARG A 113 -10.43 49.25 -7.76
N ILE A 114 -10.37 49.58 -6.47
CA ILE A 114 -11.32 50.47 -5.80
C ILE A 114 -10.57 51.74 -5.43
N ILE A 115 -11.14 52.90 -5.72
CA ILE A 115 -10.60 54.22 -5.35
C ILE A 115 -11.64 55.06 -4.60
N ALA A 116 -11.19 56.09 -3.89
CA ALA A 116 -12.06 57.18 -3.47
C ALA A 116 -12.60 57.91 -4.71
N ASP A 117 -13.88 58.32 -4.69
CA ASP A 117 -14.49 59.00 -5.84
C ASP A 117 -14.26 60.52 -5.78
N PRO A 118 -13.53 61.13 -6.75
CA PRO A 118 -13.21 62.56 -6.73
C PRO A 118 -14.41 63.47 -7.08
N GLU A 119 -15.47 62.93 -7.68
CA GLU A 119 -16.67 63.70 -8.08
C GLU A 119 -17.79 63.64 -7.01
N GLY A 120 -17.48 63.16 -5.81
CA GLY A 120 -18.43 62.98 -4.70
C GLY A 120 -18.56 64.17 -3.74
N ASP A 121 -18.01 65.34 -4.08
CA ASP A 121 -17.80 66.46 -3.15
C ASP A 121 -19.02 67.39 -2.92
N ASP A 122 -20.23 66.98 -3.32
CA ASP A 122 -21.49 67.65 -2.94
C ASP A 122 -21.69 67.58 -1.42
N ASP A 123 -21.80 68.74 -0.76
CA ASP A 123 -21.85 68.86 0.71
C ASP A 123 -23.06 68.17 1.40
N ASP A 124 -24.10 67.80 0.65
CA ASP A 124 -25.29 67.12 1.14
C ASP A 124 -25.30 65.59 0.93
N GLN A 125 -24.27 65.02 0.28
CA GLN A 125 -24.24 63.59 -0.08
C GLN A 125 -23.36 62.71 0.84
N GLU A 126 -23.57 61.40 0.78
CA GLU A 126 -22.78 60.41 1.53
C GLU A 126 -21.51 60.05 0.73
N PRO A 127 -20.32 59.92 1.36
CA PRO A 127 -19.10 59.59 0.63
C PRO A 127 -19.21 58.22 -0.06
N THR A 128 -18.73 58.17 -1.30
CA THR A 128 -18.76 56.99 -2.17
C THR A 128 -17.35 56.60 -2.62
N LEU A 129 -17.21 55.34 -3.01
CA LEU A 129 -16.02 54.80 -3.67
C LEU A 129 -16.34 54.41 -5.11
N THR A 130 -15.36 54.45 -6.00
CA THR A 130 -15.49 53.91 -7.36
C THR A 130 -14.77 52.57 -7.45
N LEU A 131 -15.50 51.48 -7.70
CA LEU A 131 -14.95 50.22 -8.20
C LEU A 131 -14.79 50.34 -9.72
N SER A 132 -13.59 50.10 -10.23
CA SER A 132 -13.26 50.06 -11.65
C SER A 132 -12.77 48.67 -12.02
N LEU A 133 -13.44 48.06 -13.01
CA LEU A 133 -13.04 46.83 -13.67
C LEU A 133 -12.34 47.17 -14.99
N TYR A 134 -11.22 46.51 -15.27
CA TYR A 134 -10.37 46.82 -16.42
C TYR A 134 -9.63 45.58 -16.94
N GLN A 135 -9.03 45.70 -18.13
CA GLN A 135 -8.28 44.63 -18.79
C GLN A 135 -9.04 43.29 -18.78
N VAL A 136 -10.25 43.28 -19.34
CA VAL A 136 -11.05 42.05 -19.48
C VAL A 136 -10.45 41.20 -20.59
N ARG A 137 -9.81 40.09 -20.21
CA ARG A 137 -9.15 39.15 -21.14
C ARG A 137 -9.95 37.87 -21.24
N VAL A 138 -10.05 37.30 -22.44
CA VAL A 138 -10.82 36.07 -22.71
C VAL A 138 -9.93 35.08 -23.44
N TYR A 139 -9.90 33.84 -22.93
CA TYR A 139 -9.00 32.76 -23.36
C TYR A 139 -9.80 31.64 -24.03
N GLY A 140 -10.78 32.00 -24.87
CA GLY A 140 -11.74 31.08 -25.48
C GLY A 140 -12.89 31.79 -26.19
N LEU A 141 -13.90 31.04 -26.62
CA LEU A 141 -15.03 31.57 -27.39
C LEU A 141 -16.17 32.07 -26.48
N VAL A 142 -16.56 33.34 -26.62
CA VAL A 142 -17.67 33.96 -25.88
C VAL A 142 -18.54 34.77 -26.84
N ALA A 143 -19.86 34.55 -26.80
CA ALA A 143 -20.84 35.20 -27.69
C ALA A 143 -21.22 36.64 -27.26
N ASP A 144 -21.03 36.97 -25.98
CA ASP A 144 -21.20 38.33 -25.46
C ASP A 144 -19.90 39.14 -25.66
N PRO A 145 -19.97 40.45 -26.00
CA PRO A 145 -18.80 41.32 -26.00
C PRO A 145 -18.11 41.32 -24.64
N TRP A 146 -16.78 41.26 -24.61
CA TRP A 146 -16.00 41.02 -23.39
C TRP A 146 -16.35 41.95 -22.20
N PRO A 147 -16.61 43.26 -22.36
CA PRO A 147 -17.01 44.13 -21.24
C PRO A 147 -18.27 43.69 -20.48
N VAL A 148 -19.15 42.90 -21.10
CA VAL A 148 -20.34 42.32 -20.45
C VAL A 148 -19.95 41.33 -19.34
N LEU A 149 -18.77 40.69 -19.43
CA LEU A 149 -18.26 39.78 -18.40
C LEU A 149 -17.90 40.53 -17.10
N ALA A 150 -17.32 41.73 -17.19
CA ALA A 150 -17.11 42.59 -16.04
C ALA A 150 -18.45 43.03 -15.41
N GLY A 151 -19.47 43.34 -16.22
CA GLY A 151 -20.81 43.67 -15.73
C GLY A 151 -21.43 42.54 -14.88
N ARG A 152 -21.16 41.28 -15.23
CA ARG A 152 -21.58 40.08 -14.47
C ARG A 152 -20.87 39.94 -13.12
N VAL A 153 -19.66 40.47 -12.97
CA VAL A 153 -18.99 40.53 -11.66
C VAL A 153 -19.66 41.58 -10.77
N ILE A 154 -20.00 42.75 -11.33
CA ILE A 154 -20.74 43.81 -10.62
C ILE A 154 -22.15 43.34 -10.22
N ASP A 155 -22.81 42.51 -11.04
CA ASP A 155 -24.12 41.91 -10.73
C ASP A 155 -24.15 41.06 -9.44
N LEU A 156 -22.99 40.60 -8.95
CA LEU A 156 -22.89 39.80 -7.70
C LEU A 156 -22.84 40.66 -6.43
N LEU A 157 -22.59 41.97 -6.56
CA LEU A 157 -22.51 42.86 -5.40
C LEU A 157 -23.90 43.12 -4.79
N PRO A 158 -24.00 43.31 -3.45
CA PRO A 158 -25.26 43.66 -2.80
C PRO A 158 -25.87 44.94 -3.39
N LYS A 159 -27.17 44.93 -3.67
CA LYS A 159 -27.87 46.07 -4.30
C LYS A 159 -27.90 47.31 -3.40
N GLU A 160 -27.79 47.10 -2.10
CA GLU A 160 -27.77 48.12 -1.06
C GLU A 160 -26.47 48.95 -1.07
N LEU A 161 -25.40 48.36 -1.65
CA LEU A 161 -24.07 48.94 -1.78
C LEU A 161 -23.91 49.76 -3.07
N VAL A 162 -24.51 49.32 -4.17
CA VAL A 162 -24.33 49.92 -5.50
C VAL A 162 -25.32 51.08 -5.71
N VAL A 163 -24.80 52.29 -5.87
CA VAL A 163 -25.58 53.52 -6.14
C VAL A 163 -25.87 53.65 -7.63
N GLU A 164 -24.82 53.55 -8.44
CA GLU A 164 -24.86 53.64 -9.90
C GLU A 164 -23.80 52.69 -10.48
N ARG A 165 -24.01 52.21 -11.71
CA ARG A 165 -23.03 51.37 -12.41
C ARG A 165 -23.10 51.49 -13.93
N SER A 166 -21.97 51.22 -14.57
CA SER A 166 -21.84 50.86 -15.98
C SER A 166 -21.58 49.34 -16.12
N LEU A 167 -21.08 48.89 -17.27
CA LEU A 167 -20.56 47.52 -17.40
C LEU A 167 -19.22 47.33 -16.68
N THR A 168 -18.41 48.38 -16.55
CA THR A 168 -17.04 48.25 -16.03
C THR A 168 -16.72 49.17 -14.86
N THR A 169 -17.69 49.94 -14.36
CA THR A 169 -17.54 50.77 -13.15
C THR A 169 -18.78 50.67 -12.26
N ALA A 170 -18.61 50.77 -10.95
CA ALA A 170 -19.70 50.86 -9.98
C ALA A 170 -19.37 51.86 -8.86
N ARG A 171 -20.33 52.74 -8.54
CA ARG A 171 -20.26 53.69 -7.42
C ARG A 171 -20.81 53.01 -6.17
N LEU A 172 -19.98 52.83 -5.15
CA LEU A 172 -20.24 52.05 -3.95
C LEU A 172 -20.43 52.95 -2.72
N ARG A 173 -21.39 52.62 -1.86
CA ARG A 173 -21.77 53.39 -0.67
C ARG A 173 -21.66 52.55 0.59
N LEU A 174 -20.47 52.54 1.19
CA LEU A 174 -20.14 51.67 2.34
C LEU A 174 -20.55 52.22 3.71
N VAL A 175 -20.54 53.55 3.89
CA VAL A 175 -20.53 54.17 5.22
C VAL A 175 -21.81 53.92 6.01
N ARG A 176 -22.99 54.30 5.50
CA ARG A 176 -24.25 54.06 6.21
C ARG A 176 -24.57 52.57 6.39
N PRO A 177 -24.38 51.67 5.40
CA PRO A 177 -24.58 50.23 5.63
C PRO A 177 -23.68 49.66 6.72
N ALA A 178 -22.38 50.00 6.73
CA ALA A 178 -21.44 49.54 7.76
C ALA A 178 -21.84 50.05 9.16
N LEU A 179 -22.14 51.34 9.29
CA LEU A 179 -22.58 51.93 10.55
C LEU A 179 -23.93 51.38 11.02
N ALA A 180 -24.89 51.16 10.11
CA ALA A 180 -26.19 50.61 10.45
C ALA A 180 -26.04 49.19 11.01
N TRP A 181 -25.12 48.40 10.46
CA TRP A 181 -24.80 47.07 10.99
C TRP A 181 -24.11 47.15 12.36
N ALA A 182 -22.96 47.81 12.44
CA ALA A 182 -22.14 47.85 13.67
C ALA A 182 -22.87 48.50 14.86
N LEU A 183 -23.64 49.57 14.62
CA LEU A 183 -24.28 50.34 15.69
C LEU A 183 -25.67 49.82 16.09
N SER A 184 -26.37 49.08 15.22
CA SER A 184 -27.66 48.47 15.59
C SER A 184 -27.50 47.36 16.63
N ALA A 185 -26.45 46.55 16.53
CA ALA A 185 -26.08 45.55 17.55
C ALA A 185 -25.82 46.17 18.93
N LEU A 186 -25.35 47.41 18.96
CA LEU A 186 -25.11 48.18 20.18
C LEU A 186 -26.34 49.00 20.63
N GLY A 187 -27.39 49.11 19.81
CA GLY A 187 -28.58 49.94 20.09
C GLY A 187 -28.35 51.46 20.00
N TRP A 188 -27.36 51.90 19.23
CA TRP A 188 -27.02 53.33 19.06
C TRP A 188 -27.77 53.95 17.88
N LYS A 189 -28.05 55.26 17.97
CA LYS A 189 -28.51 56.03 16.79
C LYS A 189 -27.38 56.22 15.78
N LEU A 190 -27.70 56.08 14.50
CA LEU A 190 -26.82 56.34 13.36
C LEU A 190 -26.29 57.79 13.38
N PRO A 191 -24.96 58.01 13.46
CA PRO A 191 -24.37 59.33 13.47
C PRO A 191 -24.53 60.05 12.12
N GLU A 192 -24.25 61.35 12.10
CA GLU A 192 -24.22 62.17 10.90
C GLU A 192 -22.92 61.97 10.14
N VAL A 193 -23.04 61.59 8.87
CA VAL A 193 -21.92 61.19 8.00
C VAL A 193 -21.68 62.15 6.84
N ARG A 194 -22.50 63.20 6.70
CA ARG A 194 -22.41 64.23 5.63
C ARG A 194 -21.07 64.97 5.61
N HIS A 195 -20.38 65.03 6.74
CA HIS A 195 -19.09 65.71 6.87
C HIS A 195 -17.89 64.81 6.54
N LEU A 196 -18.10 63.51 6.34
CA LEU A 196 -17.06 62.56 5.94
C LEU A 196 -16.83 62.62 4.43
N ARG A 197 -15.56 62.57 4.03
CA ARG A 197 -15.12 62.33 2.65
C ARG A 197 -14.25 61.07 2.59
N ALA A 198 -14.28 60.36 1.47
CA ALA A 198 -13.39 59.23 1.23
C ALA A 198 -11.97 59.75 0.97
N ARG A 199 -10.98 59.38 1.80
CA ARG A 199 -9.59 59.87 1.66
C ARG A 199 -8.72 58.93 0.86
N GLY A 200 -9.02 57.63 0.89
CA GLY A 200 -8.28 56.62 0.14
C GLY A 200 -8.82 55.22 0.38
N VAL A 201 -8.41 54.32 -0.53
CA VAL A 201 -8.57 52.88 -0.41
C VAL A 201 -7.21 52.27 -0.71
N GLU A 202 -6.76 51.37 0.15
CA GLU A 202 -5.45 50.72 0.04
C GLU A 202 -5.63 49.21 0.07
N LEU A 203 -4.95 48.49 -0.81
CA LEU A 203 -4.83 47.03 -0.77
C LEU A 203 -3.36 46.67 -0.56
N ARG A 204 -3.01 46.24 0.66
CA ARG A 204 -1.66 45.78 1.01
C ARG A 204 -1.70 44.50 1.81
N GLN A 205 -0.78 43.57 1.55
CA GLN A 205 -0.67 42.30 2.27
C GLN A 205 -2.00 41.51 2.32
N GLY A 206 -2.85 41.65 1.30
CA GLY A 206 -4.17 41.03 1.24
C GLY A 206 -5.26 41.67 2.10
N ARG A 207 -5.04 42.85 2.68
CA ARG A 207 -6.08 43.64 3.38
C ARG A 207 -6.47 44.87 2.58
N LEU A 208 -7.77 45.01 2.32
CA LEU A 208 -8.37 46.18 1.70
C LEU A 208 -8.89 47.12 2.78
N VAL A 209 -8.27 48.29 2.93
CA VAL A 209 -8.60 49.30 3.94
C VAL A 209 -9.19 50.53 3.25
N ALA A 210 -10.42 50.89 3.59
CA ALA A 210 -11.08 52.12 3.13
C ALA A 210 -11.25 53.09 4.30
N ARG A 211 -10.64 54.29 4.19
CA ARG A 211 -10.69 55.31 5.26
C ARG A 211 -11.48 56.54 4.82
N PHE A 212 -12.43 56.92 5.66
CA PHE A 212 -13.29 58.10 5.55
C PHE A 212 -12.97 59.06 6.69
N VAL A 213 -12.77 60.34 6.40
CA VAL A 213 -12.44 61.36 7.41
C VAL A 213 -13.20 62.65 7.17
N ARG A 214 -13.38 63.43 8.23
CA ARG A 214 -13.95 64.77 8.16
C ARG A 214 -13.06 65.71 7.35
N ALA A 215 -13.68 66.54 6.50
CA ALA A 215 -12.98 67.55 5.73
C ALA A 215 -12.13 68.47 6.65
N GLY A 216 -10.83 68.61 6.34
CA GLY A 216 -9.87 69.37 7.14
C GLY A 216 -9.34 68.68 8.41
N GLY A 217 -9.67 67.42 8.65
CA GLY A 217 -9.14 66.64 9.78
C GLY A 217 -7.70 66.15 9.56
N ASP A 218 -6.86 66.29 10.58
CA ASP A 218 -5.52 65.71 10.58
C ASP A 218 -5.61 64.19 10.78
N ALA A 219 -5.38 63.45 9.71
CA ALA A 219 -5.08 62.04 9.74
C ALA A 219 -3.61 61.94 9.34
N GLY A 220 -2.81 61.30 10.20
CA GLY A 220 -1.34 61.33 10.17
C GLY A 220 -0.69 60.76 8.91
N PRO A 221 0.61 60.39 8.94
CA PRO A 221 1.36 60.03 7.74
C PRO A 221 0.71 58.87 7.00
N TRP A 222 0.14 59.18 5.82
CA TRP A 222 -0.38 58.25 4.84
C TRP A 222 0.52 58.31 3.62
N LEU A 223 0.63 57.18 2.90
CA LEU A 223 1.29 57.23 1.60
C LEU A 223 0.39 57.91 0.57
N THR A 224 0.64 59.19 0.28
CA THR A 224 0.18 59.83 -0.97
C THR A 224 0.99 59.28 -2.16
N LEU A 225 0.51 59.54 -3.39
CA LEU A 225 1.24 59.28 -4.65
C LEU A 225 2.69 59.81 -4.65
N GLU A 226 2.99 60.79 -3.81
CA GLU A 226 4.30 61.44 -3.65
C GLU A 226 5.30 60.65 -2.79
N SER A 227 4.84 59.61 -2.10
CA SER A 227 5.62 58.82 -1.12
C SER A 227 5.80 57.35 -1.50
N MET A 228 5.19 56.93 -2.61
CA MET A 228 5.47 55.62 -3.22
C MET A 228 6.85 55.69 -3.91
N GLU A 229 7.87 55.12 -3.28
CA GLU A 229 9.25 55.14 -3.80
C GLU A 229 9.43 54.30 -5.08
N ASP A 230 8.54 53.31 -5.32
CA ASP A 230 8.55 52.48 -6.53
C ASP A 230 7.85 53.14 -7.72
N GLY A 231 8.65 53.67 -8.66
CA GLY A 231 8.16 54.26 -9.91
C GLY A 231 7.30 53.32 -10.78
N GLY A 232 7.43 52.01 -10.60
CA GLY A 232 6.59 51.01 -11.27
C GLY A 232 5.12 51.10 -10.86
N VAL A 233 4.84 51.03 -9.56
CA VAL A 233 3.48 51.08 -8.98
C VAL A 233 2.82 52.41 -9.31
N ARG A 234 3.56 53.51 -9.14
CA ARG A 234 3.09 54.85 -9.50
C ARG A 234 2.68 54.96 -10.97
N SER A 235 3.51 54.49 -11.90
CA SER A 235 3.17 54.52 -13.33
C SER A 235 1.99 53.61 -13.72
N SER A 236 1.71 52.56 -12.92
CA SER A 236 0.54 51.70 -13.07
C SER A 236 -0.73 52.41 -12.57
N PHE A 237 -0.62 53.15 -11.46
CA PHE A 237 -1.71 53.97 -10.93
C PHE A 237 -2.07 55.13 -11.86
N GLU A 238 -1.07 55.86 -12.38
CA GLU A 238 -1.27 56.97 -13.33
C GLU A 238 -2.00 56.50 -14.60
N ARG A 239 -1.56 55.38 -15.21
CA ARG A 239 -2.25 54.75 -16.37
C ARG A 239 -3.68 54.28 -16.04
N PHE A 240 -3.92 53.83 -14.82
CA PHE A 240 -5.27 53.43 -14.39
C PHE A 240 -6.22 54.63 -14.26
N VAL A 241 -5.73 55.78 -13.80
CA VAL A 241 -6.52 57.02 -13.73
C VAL A 241 -6.87 57.48 -15.14
N GLU A 242 -5.92 57.47 -16.08
CA GLU A 242 -6.16 57.76 -17.50
C GLU A 242 -7.23 56.82 -18.12
N ASP A 243 -7.14 55.51 -17.88
CA ASP A 243 -8.15 54.52 -18.33
C ASP A 243 -9.54 54.77 -17.71
N LEU A 244 -9.60 55.20 -16.44
CA LEU A 244 -10.85 55.53 -15.77
C LEU A 244 -11.48 56.83 -16.32
N GLU A 245 -10.68 57.84 -16.63
CA GLU A 245 -11.15 59.06 -17.29
C GLU A 245 -11.67 58.76 -18.70
N LEU A 246 -10.95 57.94 -19.48
CA LEU A 246 -11.41 57.49 -20.80
C LEU A 246 -12.73 56.71 -20.73
N LYS A 247 -12.92 55.86 -19.70
CA LYS A 247 -14.22 55.20 -19.44
C LYS A 247 -15.34 56.17 -19.13
N ARG A 248 -15.07 57.22 -18.34
CA ARG A 248 -16.06 58.28 -18.03
C ARG A 248 -16.46 59.01 -19.32
N HIS A 249 -15.48 59.46 -20.12
CA HIS A 249 -15.72 60.16 -21.39
C HIS A 249 -16.43 59.31 -22.45
N HIS A 250 -16.09 58.01 -22.57
CA HIS A 250 -16.65 57.10 -23.56
C HIS A 250 -17.72 56.13 -23.00
N GLY A 251 -18.31 56.44 -21.84
CA GLY A 251 -19.33 55.60 -21.18
C GLY A 251 -20.62 55.37 -21.97
N GLN A 252 -20.79 56.03 -23.13
CA GLN A 252 -21.83 55.69 -24.12
C GLN A 252 -21.62 54.30 -24.72
N VAL A 253 -20.36 53.87 -24.93
CA VAL A 253 -20.02 52.54 -25.49
C VAL A 253 -20.51 51.43 -24.56
N ASP A 254 -20.13 51.48 -23.28
CA ASP A 254 -20.56 50.47 -22.29
C ASP A 254 -22.10 50.48 -22.10
N ARG A 255 -22.77 51.64 -22.22
CA ARG A 255 -24.25 51.72 -22.20
C ARG A 255 -24.92 51.03 -23.40
N LEU A 256 -24.41 51.24 -24.62
CA LEU A 256 -24.93 50.58 -25.83
C LEU A 256 -24.69 49.06 -25.80
N LEU A 257 -23.53 48.63 -25.30
CA LEU A 257 -23.22 47.21 -25.09
C LEU A 257 -24.16 46.57 -24.06
N ALA A 258 -24.46 47.24 -22.95
CA ALA A 258 -25.42 46.76 -21.96
C ALA A 258 -26.84 46.59 -22.54
N GLN A 259 -27.23 47.48 -23.48
CA GLN A 259 -28.49 47.41 -24.22
C GLN A 259 -28.46 46.41 -25.39
N ARG A 260 -27.35 45.68 -25.58
CA ARG A 260 -27.10 44.74 -26.70
C ARG A 260 -27.10 45.40 -28.10
N GLN A 261 -26.94 46.71 -28.19
CA GLN A 261 -26.85 47.46 -29.44
C GLN A 261 -25.42 47.44 -30.01
N ILE A 262 -24.94 46.23 -30.33
CA ILE A 262 -23.53 45.97 -30.68
C ILE A 262 -23.05 46.79 -31.89
N ARG A 263 -23.88 46.97 -32.92
CA ARG A 263 -23.54 47.77 -34.12
C ARG A 263 -23.37 49.25 -33.81
N GLU A 264 -24.21 49.79 -32.93
CA GLU A 264 -24.15 51.20 -32.52
C GLU A 264 -22.95 51.43 -31.61
N ALA A 265 -22.66 50.50 -30.69
CA ALA A 265 -21.45 50.52 -29.88
C ALA A 265 -20.17 50.49 -30.73
N LEU A 266 -20.12 49.64 -31.77
CA LEU A 266 -18.99 49.58 -32.70
C LEU A 266 -18.79 50.90 -33.46
N ALA A 267 -19.88 51.50 -33.94
CA ALA A 267 -19.83 52.81 -34.60
C ALA A 267 -19.40 53.95 -33.66
N GLU A 268 -19.77 53.87 -32.37
CA GLU A 268 -19.32 54.81 -31.33
C GLU A 268 -17.81 54.67 -31.06
N VAL A 269 -17.30 53.44 -30.95
CA VAL A 269 -15.86 53.16 -30.77
C VAL A 269 -15.04 53.70 -31.94
N TYR A 270 -15.48 53.50 -33.19
CA TYR A 270 -14.78 54.05 -34.36
C TYR A 270 -14.83 55.57 -34.43
N ARG A 271 -15.93 56.20 -34.02
CA ARG A 271 -16.02 57.67 -33.92
C ARG A 271 -15.09 58.23 -32.85
N ALA A 272 -14.92 57.52 -31.74
CA ALA A 272 -14.04 57.90 -30.64
C ALA A 272 -12.54 57.70 -30.95
N LEU A 273 -12.19 56.76 -31.83
CA LEU A 273 -10.80 56.48 -32.21
C LEU A 273 -10.19 57.51 -33.19
N ASP A 274 -11.02 58.18 -34.00
CA ASP A 274 -10.65 59.20 -35.00
C ASP A 274 -9.38 58.87 -35.83
N GLY A 275 -9.25 57.61 -36.26
CA GLY A 275 -8.06 57.13 -36.96
C GLY A 275 -7.85 55.61 -36.86
N PRO A 276 -6.67 55.10 -37.28
CA PRO A 276 -6.31 53.71 -37.11
C PRO A 276 -6.18 53.35 -35.63
N PRO A 277 -6.59 52.13 -35.21
CA PRO A 277 -6.62 51.75 -33.80
C PRO A 277 -5.21 51.73 -33.21
N ARG A 278 -5.07 52.32 -32.01
CA ARG A 278 -3.83 52.33 -31.21
C ARG A 278 -4.05 51.58 -29.89
N PRO A 279 -3.02 50.93 -29.31
CA PRO A 279 -3.12 50.29 -28.00
C PRO A 279 -3.74 51.21 -26.93
N GLY A 280 -4.68 50.67 -26.16
CA GLY A 280 -5.41 51.40 -25.11
C GLY A 280 -6.90 51.03 -25.03
N PHE A 281 -7.63 51.69 -24.14
CA PHE A 281 -9.03 51.40 -23.77
C PHE A 281 -9.96 51.12 -24.97
N LEU A 282 -9.99 52.01 -25.96
CA LEU A 282 -10.89 51.90 -27.11
C LEU A 282 -10.52 50.73 -28.04
N ALA A 283 -9.23 50.37 -28.14
CA ALA A 283 -8.80 49.20 -28.88
C ALA A 283 -9.16 47.89 -28.17
N GLU A 284 -9.07 47.83 -26.84
CA GLU A 284 -9.60 46.67 -26.07
C GLU A 284 -11.09 46.47 -26.31
N ARG A 285 -11.87 47.58 -26.32
CA ARG A 285 -13.30 47.55 -26.65
C ARG A 285 -13.57 47.07 -28.08
N LEU A 286 -12.82 47.58 -29.06
CA LEU A 286 -12.95 47.17 -30.46
C LEU A 286 -12.67 45.67 -30.63
N VAL A 287 -11.55 45.18 -30.08
CA VAL A 287 -11.17 43.76 -30.14
C VAL A 287 -12.21 42.87 -29.46
N GLY A 288 -12.64 43.21 -28.24
CA GLY A 288 -13.64 42.43 -27.51
C GLY A 288 -15.04 42.42 -28.13
N ILE A 289 -15.39 43.43 -28.96
CA ILE A 289 -16.60 43.42 -29.78
C ILE A 289 -16.41 42.49 -30.98
N CYS A 290 -15.37 42.70 -31.79
CA CYS A 290 -15.14 41.93 -33.02
C CYS A 290 -14.92 40.43 -32.73
N ALA A 291 -14.19 40.09 -31.67
CA ALA A 291 -13.92 38.70 -31.28
C ALA A 291 -15.15 37.93 -30.78
N SER A 292 -16.21 38.63 -30.34
CA SER A 292 -17.47 38.00 -29.90
C SER A 292 -18.48 37.75 -31.02
N GLN A 293 -18.29 38.38 -32.19
CA GLN A 293 -19.27 38.38 -33.29
C GLN A 293 -18.69 37.72 -34.55
N PRO A 294 -19.19 36.54 -34.98
CA PRO A 294 -18.68 35.86 -36.17
C PRO A 294 -18.68 36.70 -37.45
N ILE A 295 -19.63 37.64 -37.59
CA ILE A 295 -19.73 38.54 -38.75
C ILE A 295 -18.65 39.64 -38.78
N LEU A 296 -17.90 39.81 -37.68
CA LEU A 296 -16.83 40.81 -37.53
C LEU A 296 -15.43 40.19 -37.44
N TYR A 297 -15.29 38.87 -37.66
CA TYR A 297 -14.01 38.17 -37.50
C TYR A 297 -12.92 38.67 -38.46
N ASP A 298 -13.25 38.93 -39.73
CA ASP A 298 -12.27 39.43 -40.71
C ASP A 298 -11.77 40.84 -40.34
N GLU A 299 -12.66 41.68 -39.82
CA GLU A 299 -12.35 43.02 -39.32
C GLU A 299 -11.52 42.97 -38.04
N GLY A 300 -11.91 42.14 -37.07
CA GLY A 300 -11.20 41.94 -35.81
C GLY A 300 -9.79 41.40 -36.02
N GLU A 301 -9.61 40.47 -36.96
CA GLU A 301 -8.31 39.90 -37.31
C GLU A 301 -7.39 40.94 -37.97
N ARG A 302 -7.93 41.81 -38.84
CA ARG A 302 -7.22 42.98 -39.38
C ARG A 302 -6.79 43.93 -38.26
N VAL A 303 -7.73 44.32 -37.39
CA VAL A 303 -7.48 45.23 -36.25
C VAL A 303 -6.41 44.67 -35.31
N CYS A 304 -6.48 43.39 -34.94
CA CYS A 304 -5.49 42.77 -34.06
C CYS A 304 -4.09 42.74 -34.70
N ARG A 305 -3.99 42.45 -36.01
CA ARG A 305 -2.70 42.50 -36.72
C ARG A 305 -2.14 43.91 -36.86
N GLU A 306 -3.00 44.92 -37.06
CA GLU A 306 -2.57 46.33 -37.06
C GLU A 306 -2.02 46.75 -35.70
N LEU A 307 -2.71 46.39 -34.60
CA LEU A 307 -2.26 46.65 -33.24
C LEU A 307 -0.93 45.93 -32.91
N LEU A 308 -0.77 44.67 -33.33
CA LEU A 308 0.48 43.91 -33.13
C LEU A 308 1.65 44.44 -33.98
N ARG A 309 1.40 45.13 -35.11
CA ARG A 309 2.47 45.85 -35.84
C ARG A 309 2.96 47.09 -35.09
N LEU A 310 2.09 47.74 -34.31
CA LEU A 310 2.45 48.90 -33.49
C LEU A 310 3.11 48.47 -32.17
N THR A 311 2.65 47.38 -31.57
CA THR A 311 3.15 46.86 -30.29
C THR A 311 3.20 45.32 -30.37
N PRO A 312 4.39 44.74 -30.64
CA PRO A 312 4.55 43.31 -30.99
C PRO A 312 3.98 42.29 -30.00
N ASN A 313 3.71 42.66 -28.75
CA ASN A 313 3.19 41.78 -27.70
C ASN A 313 1.91 42.34 -27.05
N TYR A 314 1.09 43.10 -27.78
CA TYR A 314 -0.15 43.66 -27.24
C TYR A 314 -1.18 42.56 -26.90
N GLU A 315 -1.34 42.32 -25.61
CA GLU A 315 -2.05 41.15 -25.07
C GLU A 315 -3.52 41.07 -25.50
N PRO A 316 -4.31 42.17 -25.49
CA PRO A 316 -5.69 42.14 -25.96
C PRO A 316 -5.82 41.66 -27.41
N ALA A 317 -4.87 42.03 -28.29
CA ALA A 317 -4.87 41.57 -29.68
C ALA A 317 -4.49 40.09 -29.82
N LEU A 318 -3.62 39.55 -28.94
CA LEU A 318 -3.34 38.10 -28.89
C LEU A 318 -4.59 37.32 -28.43
N CYS A 319 -5.26 37.75 -27.36
CA CYS A 319 -6.56 37.20 -26.94
C CYS A 319 -7.61 37.28 -28.08
N GLY A 320 -7.61 38.38 -28.82
CA GLY A 320 -8.53 38.63 -29.94
C GLY A 320 -8.32 37.66 -31.09
N LEU A 321 -7.08 37.49 -31.55
CA LEU A 321 -6.72 36.51 -32.57
C LEU A 321 -7.03 35.08 -32.12
N ALA A 322 -6.72 34.72 -30.86
CA ALA A 322 -7.04 33.41 -30.31
C ALA A 322 -8.56 33.12 -30.35
N SER A 323 -9.38 34.05 -29.83
CA SER A 323 -10.84 33.92 -29.81
C SER A 323 -11.44 33.82 -31.22
N ILE A 324 -10.92 34.60 -32.18
CA ILE A 324 -11.36 34.59 -33.59
C ILE A 324 -10.95 33.29 -34.29
N ALA A 325 -9.70 32.83 -34.11
CA ALA A 325 -9.22 31.57 -34.66
C ALA A 325 -10.06 30.39 -34.16
N LEU A 326 -10.35 30.35 -32.86
CA LEU A 326 -11.20 29.33 -32.23
C LEU A 326 -12.64 29.38 -32.76
N GLY A 327 -13.19 30.58 -32.93
CA GLY A 327 -14.51 30.80 -33.54
C GLY A 327 -14.60 30.33 -35.00
N ARG A 328 -13.47 30.29 -35.73
CA ARG A 328 -13.34 29.67 -37.06
C ARG A 328 -12.93 28.19 -37.03
N GLY A 329 -12.82 27.58 -35.86
CA GLY A 329 -12.45 26.16 -35.69
C GLY A 329 -10.95 25.85 -35.77
N ARG A 330 -10.07 26.86 -35.89
CA ARG A 330 -8.62 26.69 -36.05
C ARG A 330 -7.93 26.58 -34.69
N ARG A 331 -7.89 25.35 -34.16
CA ARG A 331 -7.38 25.09 -32.79
C ARG A 331 -5.89 25.32 -32.63
N GLU A 332 -5.07 24.90 -33.60
CA GLU A 332 -3.62 25.12 -33.60
C GLU A 332 -3.27 26.62 -33.63
N GLU A 333 -3.85 27.39 -34.56
CA GLU A 333 -3.70 28.86 -34.57
C GLU A 333 -4.10 29.50 -33.23
N THR A 334 -5.14 28.97 -32.57
CA THR A 334 -5.58 29.43 -31.25
C THR A 334 -4.53 29.16 -30.18
N ALA A 335 -4.00 27.92 -30.13
CA ALA A 335 -2.98 27.53 -29.18
C ALA A 335 -1.73 28.40 -29.32
N VAL A 336 -1.21 28.56 -30.54
CA VAL A 336 -0.03 29.40 -30.81
C VAL A 336 -0.20 30.85 -30.33
N GLN A 337 -1.39 31.46 -30.50
CA GLN A 337 -1.62 32.82 -29.97
C GLN A 337 -1.72 32.85 -28.44
N LEU A 338 -2.27 31.81 -27.80
CA LEU A 338 -2.37 31.72 -26.34
C LEU A 338 -1.02 31.39 -25.68
N GLU A 339 -0.17 30.58 -26.30
CA GLU A 339 1.20 30.32 -25.82
C GLU A 339 2.08 31.55 -25.97
N ARG A 340 1.99 32.26 -27.10
CA ARG A 340 2.64 33.57 -27.26
C ARG A 340 2.16 34.58 -26.21
N LEU A 341 0.88 34.54 -25.86
CA LEU A 341 0.35 35.37 -24.77
C LEU A 341 0.93 34.94 -23.42
N ALA A 342 0.96 33.66 -23.10
CA ALA A 342 1.52 33.13 -21.85
C ALA A 342 3.02 33.44 -21.69
N SER A 343 3.80 33.44 -22.78
CA SER A 343 5.23 33.76 -22.75
C SER A 343 5.54 35.26 -22.56
N VAL A 344 4.58 36.13 -22.88
CA VAL A 344 4.66 37.58 -22.62
C VAL A 344 4.30 37.93 -21.17
N LEU A 345 3.43 37.13 -20.54
CA LEU A 345 2.86 37.38 -19.21
C LEU A 345 3.77 36.88 -18.08
N THR A 346 4.93 37.51 -17.92
CA THR A 346 5.96 37.11 -16.93
C THR A 346 5.86 37.83 -15.58
N GLY A 347 4.99 38.84 -15.43
CA GLY A 347 4.89 39.64 -14.20
C GLY A 347 4.16 38.92 -13.05
N PRO A 348 4.43 39.27 -11.78
CA PRO A 348 3.72 38.69 -10.64
C PRO A 348 2.22 38.99 -10.65
N THR A 349 1.82 40.13 -11.24
CA THR A 349 0.42 40.53 -11.48
C THR A 349 -0.26 39.74 -12.60
N ASP A 350 0.52 39.07 -13.44
CA ASP A 350 0.05 38.41 -14.66
C ASP A 350 -0.11 36.89 -14.49
N ARG A 351 0.22 36.35 -13.29
CA ARG A 351 0.17 34.92 -12.98
C ARG A 351 -1.17 34.27 -13.33
N GLU A 352 -2.30 34.91 -12.97
CA GLU A 352 -3.65 34.42 -13.31
C GLU A 352 -3.92 34.43 -14.82
N ASP A 353 -3.42 35.45 -15.53
CA ASP A 353 -3.61 35.60 -16.98
C ASP A 353 -2.82 34.53 -17.75
N ALA A 354 -1.56 34.30 -17.36
CA ALA A 354 -0.71 33.26 -17.92
C ALA A 354 -1.26 31.85 -17.62
N THR A 355 -1.77 31.64 -16.40
CA THR A 355 -2.40 30.38 -15.99
C THR A 355 -3.68 30.11 -16.78
N ALA A 356 -4.54 31.11 -16.98
CA ALA A 356 -5.75 30.97 -17.79
C ALA A 356 -5.44 30.69 -19.27
N ALA A 357 -4.35 31.26 -19.81
CA ALA A 357 -3.87 30.97 -21.16
C ALA A 357 -3.39 29.52 -21.30
N ASP A 358 -2.44 29.07 -20.47
CA ASP A 358 -1.89 27.71 -20.54
C ASP A 358 -2.95 26.62 -20.26
N LEU A 359 -3.88 26.83 -19.32
CA LEU A 359 -5.00 25.90 -19.11
C LEU A 359 -5.91 25.78 -20.34
N SER A 360 -6.13 26.87 -21.07
CA SER A 360 -6.88 26.85 -22.33
C SER A 360 -6.08 26.23 -23.48
N VAL A 361 -4.75 26.40 -23.54
CA VAL A 361 -3.86 25.68 -24.48
C VAL A 361 -3.97 24.17 -24.25
N ALA A 362 -3.78 23.73 -23.00
CA ALA A 362 -3.88 22.33 -22.62
C ALA A 362 -5.24 21.71 -23.00
N GLU A 363 -6.34 22.40 -22.72
CA GLU A 363 -7.68 21.91 -23.05
C GLU A 363 -7.92 21.76 -24.57
N LEU A 364 -7.35 22.67 -25.38
CA LEU A 364 -7.43 22.62 -26.85
C LEU A 364 -6.56 21.50 -27.43
N LEU A 365 -5.34 21.34 -26.92
CA LEU A 365 -4.32 20.45 -27.48
C LEU A 365 -4.39 19.01 -26.96
N ARG A 366 -5.04 18.74 -25.82
CA ARG A 366 -5.12 17.40 -25.17
C ARG A 366 -5.41 16.20 -26.08
N ARG A 367 -6.09 16.39 -27.22
CA ARG A 367 -6.39 15.33 -28.20
C ARG A 367 -5.55 15.37 -29.48
N ALA A 368 -4.88 16.48 -29.77
CA ALA A 368 -4.15 16.72 -31.01
C ALA A 368 -2.63 16.64 -30.79
N ALA A 369 -2.14 17.26 -29.71
CA ALA A 369 -0.75 17.25 -29.26
C ALA A 369 -0.74 17.08 -27.72
N PRO A 370 -0.75 15.82 -27.22
CA PRO A 370 -0.82 15.56 -25.78
C PRO A 370 0.43 16.04 -25.03
N ASP A 371 1.61 16.01 -25.65
CA ASP A 371 2.87 16.45 -25.04
C ASP A 371 2.93 17.98 -24.86
N GLU A 372 2.48 18.74 -25.86
CA GLU A 372 2.32 20.20 -25.75
C GLU A 372 1.27 20.57 -24.68
N ALA A 373 0.18 19.81 -24.60
CA ALA A 373 -0.82 19.98 -23.55
C ALA A 373 -0.27 19.67 -22.15
N ARG A 374 0.59 18.64 -22.02
CA ARG A 374 1.29 18.30 -20.77
C ARG A 374 2.25 19.42 -20.36
N ALA A 375 3.09 19.89 -21.28
CA ALA A 375 4.01 21.00 -21.04
C ALA A 375 3.28 22.29 -20.61
N ALA A 376 2.11 22.59 -21.21
CA ALA A 376 1.28 23.71 -20.77
C ALA A 376 0.75 23.55 -19.33
N LEU A 377 0.34 22.33 -18.93
CA LEU A 377 -0.09 22.04 -17.55
C LEU A 377 1.08 22.07 -16.56
N GLU A 378 2.27 21.64 -16.97
CA GLU A 378 3.49 21.74 -16.17
C GLU A 378 3.88 23.20 -15.90
N ARG A 379 3.82 24.08 -16.91
CA ARG A 379 3.97 25.54 -16.73
C ARG A 379 2.95 26.12 -15.75
N VAL A 380 1.75 25.56 -15.63
CA VAL A 380 0.77 25.97 -14.60
C VAL A 380 1.21 25.52 -13.21
N LEU A 381 1.72 24.30 -13.07
CA LEU A 381 2.22 23.77 -11.80
C LEU A 381 3.54 24.41 -11.34
N GLU A 382 4.39 24.87 -12.25
CA GLU A 382 5.58 25.68 -11.92
C GLU A 382 5.19 27.02 -11.25
N ARG A 383 4.14 27.66 -11.76
CA ARG A 383 3.61 28.92 -11.20
C ARG A 383 2.82 28.70 -9.91
N SER A 384 2.14 27.56 -9.80
CA SER A 384 1.20 27.22 -8.73
C SER A 384 1.20 25.68 -8.48
N PRO A 385 2.08 25.15 -7.61
CA PRO A 385 2.25 23.70 -7.41
C PRO A 385 0.99 22.95 -6.97
N ASP A 386 0.07 23.64 -6.30
CA ASP A 386 -1.19 23.11 -5.76
C ASP A 386 -2.40 23.46 -6.64
N HIS A 387 -2.20 23.74 -7.93
CA HIS A 387 -3.28 24.14 -8.83
C HIS A 387 -4.20 22.95 -9.19
N GLU A 388 -5.28 22.79 -8.41
CA GLU A 388 -6.21 21.65 -8.46
C GLU A 388 -6.64 21.27 -9.90
N GLU A 389 -7.06 22.23 -10.74
CA GLU A 389 -7.51 21.97 -12.12
C GLU A 389 -6.38 21.42 -13.04
N ALA A 390 -5.13 21.80 -12.79
CA ALA A 390 -3.99 21.35 -13.59
C ALA A 390 -3.56 19.94 -13.19
N LEU A 391 -3.60 19.64 -11.89
CA LEU A 391 -3.43 18.27 -11.38
C LEU A 391 -4.53 17.35 -11.91
N GLU A 392 -5.81 17.76 -11.84
CA GLU A 392 -6.94 17.00 -12.39
C GLU A 392 -6.78 16.73 -13.90
N ALA A 393 -6.31 17.71 -14.67
CA ALA A 393 -6.10 17.55 -16.11
C ALA A 393 -4.93 16.59 -16.45
N LEU A 394 -3.80 16.70 -15.75
CA LEU A 394 -2.65 15.80 -15.93
C LEU A 394 -2.99 14.37 -15.52
N ILE A 395 -3.69 14.19 -14.39
CA ILE A 395 -4.21 12.89 -13.94
C ILE A 395 -5.09 12.26 -15.00
N ALA A 396 -6.05 13.01 -15.57
CA ALA A 396 -6.94 12.49 -16.59
C ALA A 396 -6.24 12.13 -17.91
N MET A 397 -5.04 12.67 -18.16
CA MET A 397 -4.17 12.28 -19.28
C MET A 397 -3.37 11.03 -18.94
N SER A 398 -2.68 11.00 -17.80
CA SER A 398 -1.86 9.85 -17.39
C SER A 398 -2.69 8.58 -17.11
N GLU A 399 -3.94 8.71 -16.64
CA GLU A 399 -4.90 7.60 -16.56
C GLU A 399 -5.31 7.06 -17.94
N GLY A 400 -5.44 7.94 -18.95
CA GLY A 400 -5.74 7.55 -20.33
C GLY A 400 -4.60 6.79 -21.01
N GLU A 401 -3.36 7.06 -20.59
CA GLU A 401 -2.14 6.38 -21.02
C GLU A 401 -1.85 5.10 -20.19
N GLY A 402 -2.47 4.97 -19.02
CA GLY A 402 -2.26 3.85 -18.09
C GLY A 402 -0.98 3.94 -17.25
N ASP A 403 -0.26 5.08 -17.27
CA ASP A 403 0.98 5.24 -16.50
C ASP A 403 0.72 5.52 -15.02
N LEU A 404 0.68 4.45 -14.24
CA LEU A 404 0.55 4.47 -12.79
C LEU A 404 1.77 5.06 -12.06
N ARG A 405 2.94 5.19 -12.70
CA ARG A 405 4.14 5.81 -12.08
C ARG A 405 3.98 7.32 -12.00
N VAL A 406 3.40 7.95 -13.02
CA VAL A 406 3.10 9.39 -13.05
C VAL A 406 1.77 9.71 -12.36
N THR A 407 0.74 8.87 -12.55
CA THR A 407 -0.61 9.11 -12.02
C THR A 407 -0.67 9.20 -10.48
N LEU A 408 0.03 8.32 -9.76
CA LEU A 408 -0.09 8.25 -8.31
C LEU A 408 0.56 9.42 -7.56
N PRO A 409 1.78 9.90 -7.90
CA PRO A 409 2.31 11.15 -7.37
C PRO A 409 1.38 12.35 -7.59
N LEU A 410 0.75 12.45 -8.76
CA LEU A 410 -0.21 13.52 -9.05
C LEU A 410 -1.46 13.41 -8.17
N TYR A 411 -2.02 12.22 -7.97
CA TYR A 411 -3.12 12.03 -7.01
C TYR A 411 -2.71 12.35 -5.57
N LYS A 412 -1.50 11.96 -5.13
CA LYS A 412 -0.99 12.33 -3.79
C LYS A 412 -0.90 13.85 -3.65
N ARG A 413 -0.39 14.57 -4.65
CA ARG A 413 -0.39 16.05 -4.70
C ARG A 413 -1.80 16.64 -4.65
N LEU A 414 -2.73 16.10 -5.45
CA LEU A 414 -4.12 16.56 -5.47
C LEU A 414 -4.80 16.35 -4.11
N LEU A 415 -4.52 15.26 -3.40
CA LEU A 415 -5.07 15.00 -2.06
C LEU A 415 -4.68 16.08 -1.04
N PHE A 416 -3.43 16.58 -1.10
CA PHE A 416 -2.97 17.68 -0.24
C PHE A 416 -3.42 19.07 -0.72
N ALA A 417 -3.58 19.26 -2.03
CA ALA A 417 -4.02 20.52 -2.64
C ALA A 417 -5.54 20.76 -2.57
N ALA A 418 -6.35 19.70 -2.47
CA ALA A 418 -7.80 19.75 -2.58
C ALA A 418 -8.46 20.58 -1.47
N ARG A 419 -9.10 21.69 -1.86
CA ARG A 419 -9.87 22.57 -0.95
C ARG A 419 -11.32 22.12 -0.75
N SER A 420 -11.77 21.12 -1.49
CA SER A 420 -13.14 20.61 -1.50
C SER A 420 -13.18 19.16 -1.05
N ALA A 421 -14.05 18.86 -0.08
CA ALA A 421 -14.27 17.51 0.43
C ALA A 421 -14.56 16.48 -0.68
N SER A 422 -15.20 16.88 -1.78
CA SER A 422 -15.47 16.01 -2.93
C SER A 422 -14.18 15.60 -3.66
N ARG A 423 -13.20 16.52 -3.81
CA ARG A 423 -11.92 16.25 -4.45
C ARG A 423 -11.02 15.41 -3.57
N THR A 424 -10.96 15.72 -2.27
CA THR A 424 -10.24 14.93 -1.27
C THR A 424 -10.75 13.49 -1.24
N ARG A 425 -12.08 13.32 -1.25
CA ARG A 425 -12.76 12.03 -1.38
C ARG A 425 -12.32 11.26 -2.62
N ASP A 426 -12.50 11.84 -3.80
CA ASP A 426 -12.29 11.11 -5.06
C ASP A 426 -10.81 10.79 -5.31
N ALA A 427 -9.88 11.68 -4.95
CA ALA A 427 -8.44 11.42 -4.99
C ALA A 427 -8.03 10.34 -3.98
N GLY A 428 -8.50 10.44 -2.73
CA GLY A 428 -8.16 9.48 -1.67
C GLY A 428 -8.70 8.08 -1.95
N LEU A 429 -9.93 7.95 -2.46
CA LEU A 429 -10.51 6.66 -2.84
C LEU A 429 -9.82 6.00 -4.04
N ARG A 430 -9.31 6.78 -5.00
CA ARG A 430 -8.51 6.23 -6.12
C ARG A 430 -7.13 5.77 -5.65
N LEU A 431 -6.45 6.56 -4.82
CA LEU A 431 -5.19 6.13 -4.18
C LEU A 431 -5.38 4.87 -3.32
N ALA A 432 -6.47 4.80 -2.55
CA ALA A 432 -6.79 3.65 -1.72
C ALA A 432 -7.04 2.38 -2.53
N ARG A 433 -7.86 2.45 -3.59
CA ARG A 433 -8.05 1.33 -4.54
C ARG A 433 -6.73 0.85 -5.10
N HIS A 434 -5.88 1.79 -5.56
CA HIS A 434 -4.58 1.46 -6.12
C HIS A 434 -3.66 0.76 -5.10
N ALA A 435 -3.65 1.24 -3.86
CA ALA A 435 -2.88 0.63 -2.78
C ALA A 435 -3.40 -0.77 -2.41
N ILE A 436 -4.71 -0.99 -2.41
CA ILE A 436 -5.33 -2.32 -2.22
C ILE A 436 -4.89 -3.29 -3.33
N GLU A 437 -4.97 -2.88 -4.60
CA GLU A 437 -4.55 -3.70 -5.75
C GLU A 437 -3.06 -4.09 -5.68
N ARG A 438 -2.20 -3.17 -5.20
CA ARG A 438 -0.77 -3.42 -4.96
C ARG A 438 -0.47 -4.18 -3.66
N ARG A 439 -1.49 -4.58 -2.88
CA ARG A 439 -1.34 -5.21 -1.55
C ARG A 439 -0.53 -4.36 -0.56
N GLN A 440 -0.78 -3.05 -0.55
CA GLN A 440 -0.17 -2.07 0.35
C GLN A 440 -1.23 -1.55 1.35
N PRO A 441 -1.59 -2.35 2.39
CA PRO A 441 -2.68 -2.01 3.31
C PRO A 441 -2.41 -0.74 4.12
N GLU A 442 -1.15 -0.46 4.48
CA GLU A 442 -0.79 0.76 5.22
C GLU A 442 -1.09 2.05 4.42
N ASP A 443 -0.64 2.12 3.16
CA ASP A 443 -0.93 3.25 2.27
C ASP A 443 -2.45 3.40 2.07
N ALA A 444 -3.16 2.29 1.84
CA ALA A 444 -4.63 2.30 1.72
C ALA A 444 -5.32 2.84 2.98
N ARG A 445 -4.90 2.37 4.17
CA ARG A 445 -5.40 2.81 5.49
C ARG A 445 -5.20 4.31 5.67
N ILE A 446 -4.04 4.85 5.29
CA ILE A 446 -3.75 6.29 5.36
C ILE A 446 -4.70 7.09 4.46
N PHE A 447 -4.81 6.75 3.18
CA PHE A 447 -5.64 7.52 2.25
C PHE A 447 -7.13 7.47 2.62
N LEU A 448 -7.62 6.32 3.07
CA LEU A 448 -9.01 6.16 3.53
C LEU A 448 -9.29 6.97 4.80
N ARG A 449 -8.33 7.05 5.74
CA ARG A 449 -8.48 7.89 6.94
C ARG A 449 -8.54 9.38 6.59
N VAL A 450 -7.74 9.88 5.64
CA VAL A 450 -7.84 11.28 5.16
C VAL A 450 -9.21 11.58 4.53
N VAL A 451 -9.79 10.64 3.77
CA VAL A 451 -11.17 10.80 3.25
C VAL A 451 -12.17 10.89 4.39
N LEU A 452 -12.04 10.04 5.42
CA LEU A 452 -12.96 10.01 6.57
C LEU A 452 -12.79 11.19 7.55
N GLU A 453 -11.61 11.80 7.65
CA GLU A 453 -11.44 13.07 8.37
C GLU A 453 -12.25 14.20 7.74
N THR A 454 -12.33 14.20 6.40
CA THR A 454 -13.04 15.22 5.62
C THR A 454 -14.53 14.91 5.47
N SER A 455 -14.88 13.62 5.37
CA SER A 455 -16.23 13.08 5.18
C SER A 455 -16.46 11.85 6.09
N PRO A 456 -16.75 12.02 7.40
CA PRO A 456 -16.81 10.93 8.38
C PRO A 456 -17.85 9.83 8.11
N ASN A 457 -18.84 10.13 7.27
CA ASN A 457 -19.91 9.22 6.88
C ASN A 457 -19.77 8.76 5.41
N ASP A 458 -18.57 8.84 4.80
CA ASP A 458 -18.38 8.30 3.46
C ASP A 458 -18.42 6.76 3.47
N LEU A 459 -19.50 6.21 2.94
CA LEU A 459 -19.77 4.78 2.92
C LEU A 459 -18.71 4.00 2.13
N GLU A 460 -18.27 4.50 0.98
CA GLU A 460 -17.28 3.82 0.12
C GLU A 460 -15.94 3.71 0.85
N ALA A 461 -15.51 4.79 1.51
CA ALA A 461 -14.30 4.80 2.32
C ALA A 461 -14.39 3.92 3.58
N LEU A 462 -15.54 3.91 4.27
CA LEU A 462 -15.75 3.04 5.43
C LEU A 462 -15.70 1.55 5.05
N LEU A 463 -16.31 1.17 3.92
CA LEU A 463 -16.31 -0.23 3.45
C LEU A 463 -14.92 -0.67 2.97
N ALA A 464 -14.23 0.17 2.20
CA ALA A 464 -12.86 -0.10 1.79
C ALA A 464 -11.90 -0.20 2.99
N LEU A 465 -12.09 0.63 4.03
CA LEU A 465 -11.23 0.59 5.22
C LEU A 465 -11.50 -0.68 6.03
N ALA A 466 -12.77 -1.06 6.22
CA ALA A 466 -13.10 -2.33 6.88
C ALA A 466 -12.53 -3.56 6.15
N GLU A 467 -12.42 -3.51 4.82
CA GLU A 467 -11.75 -4.54 4.03
C GLU A 467 -10.25 -4.59 4.32
N VAL A 468 -9.58 -3.43 4.27
CA VAL A 468 -8.14 -3.31 4.59
C VAL A 468 -7.84 -3.83 6.00
N GLU A 469 -8.58 -3.41 7.03
CA GLU A 469 -8.36 -3.86 8.40
C GLU A 469 -8.60 -5.39 8.55
N SER A 470 -9.65 -5.97 7.93
CA SER A 470 -9.92 -7.41 8.01
C SER A 470 -8.91 -8.26 7.21
N THR A 471 -8.33 -7.73 6.12
CA THR A 471 -7.18 -8.37 5.44
C THR A 471 -5.89 -8.26 6.23
N SER A 472 -5.74 -7.21 7.06
CA SER A 472 -4.58 -7.02 7.95
C SER A 472 -4.64 -7.88 9.23
N GLY A 473 -5.81 -8.44 9.55
CA GLY A 473 -6.04 -9.26 10.75
C GLY A 473 -6.77 -8.55 11.89
N ASP A 474 -6.98 -7.24 11.81
CA ASP A 474 -7.64 -6.42 12.84
C ASP A 474 -9.18 -6.48 12.73
N ASP A 475 -9.74 -7.68 12.87
CA ASP A 475 -11.16 -7.95 12.69
C ASP A 475 -12.09 -7.21 13.67
N LEU A 476 -11.57 -6.87 14.87
CA LEU A 476 -12.31 -6.08 15.85
C LEU A 476 -12.53 -4.65 15.36
N GLU A 477 -11.49 -4.05 14.75
CA GLU A 477 -11.51 -2.71 14.19
C GLU A 477 -12.32 -2.69 12.88
N ALA A 478 -12.14 -3.70 12.02
CA ALA A 478 -12.99 -3.90 10.83
C ALA A 478 -14.48 -3.93 11.20
N ALA A 479 -14.86 -4.71 12.22
CA ALA A 479 -16.24 -4.76 12.71
C ALA A 479 -16.71 -3.42 13.32
N ARG A 480 -15.83 -2.66 13.98
CA ARG A 480 -16.13 -1.30 14.49
C ARG A 480 -16.40 -0.31 13.34
N ILE A 481 -15.65 -0.41 12.26
CA ILE A 481 -15.81 0.42 11.05
C ILE A 481 -17.08 0.03 10.29
N LEU A 482 -17.41 -1.26 10.15
CA LEU A 482 -18.68 -1.73 9.58
C LEU A 482 -19.89 -1.25 10.42
N ASP A 483 -19.80 -1.22 11.74
CA ASP A 483 -20.81 -0.58 12.61
C ASP A 483 -20.91 0.94 12.36
N GLY A 484 -19.86 1.59 11.88
CA GLY A 484 -19.88 2.96 11.34
C GLY A 484 -20.60 3.03 9.99
N ALA A 485 -20.24 2.16 9.04
CA ALA A 485 -20.87 2.08 7.71
C ALA A 485 -22.39 1.87 7.81
N LEU A 486 -22.85 0.98 8.70
CA LEU A 486 -24.27 0.76 8.99
C LEU A 486 -25.00 1.95 9.66
N ARG A 487 -24.28 2.97 10.12
CA ARG A 487 -24.86 4.24 10.62
C ARG A 487 -24.83 5.35 9.56
N ALA A 488 -23.88 5.28 8.63
CA ALA A 488 -23.78 6.17 7.48
C ALA A 488 -24.72 5.78 6.33
N ALA A 489 -25.05 4.49 6.20
CA ALA A 489 -25.92 3.97 5.15
C ALA A 489 -27.34 4.60 5.19
N PRO A 490 -27.95 4.91 4.02
CA PRO A 490 -29.29 5.48 3.96
C PRO A 490 -30.34 4.51 4.53
N ALA A 491 -31.22 5.05 5.39
CA ALA A 491 -32.21 4.24 6.09
C ALA A 491 -33.20 3.57 5.13
N GLY A 492 -33.30 2.25 5.21
CA GLY A 492 -34.20 1.43 4.39
C GLY A 492 -33.61 0.92 3.07
N ASP A 493 -32.37 1.29 2.72
CA ASP A 493 -31.70 0.76 1.52
C ASP A 493 -31.13 -0.65 1.78
N GLY A 494 -31.95 -1.68 1.51
CA GLY A 494 -31.56 -3.07 1.69
C GLY A 494 -30.36 -3.50 0.83
N ALA A 495 -30.17 -2.90 -0.35
CA ALA A 495 -29.06 -3.27 -1.24
C ALA A 495 -27.69 -2.88 -0.67
N VAL A 496 -27.64 -1.82 0.12
CA VAL A 496 -26.44 -1.38 0.86
C VAL A 496 -26.35 -2.06 2.24
N VAL A 497 -27.46 -2.10 2.99
CA VAL A 497 -27.43 -2.50 4.40
C VAL A 497 -27.20 -4.01 4.56
N VAL A 498 -27.76 -4.85 3.68
CA VAL A 498 -27.66 -6.31 3.81
C VAL A 498 -26.22 -6.83 3.68
N PRO A 499 -25.44 -6.53 2.63
CA PRO A 499 -24.06 -7.03 2.51
C PRO A 499 -23.16 -6.63 3.67
N VAL A 500 -23.41 -5.46 4.27
CA VAL A 500 -22.65 -4.96 5.43
C VAL A 500 -23.05 -5.69 6.71
N ILE A 501 -24.33 -6.02 6.89
CA ILE A 501 -24.81 -6.89 7.98
C ILE A 501 -24.25 -8.30 7.84
N GLU A 502 -24.29 -8.89 6.64
CA GLU A 502 -23.74 -10.23 6.36
C GLU A 502 -22.25 -10.26 6.70
N ARG A 503 -21.45 -9.35 6.14
CA ARG A 503 -19.99 -9.30 6.37
C ARG A 503 -19.63 -9.10 7.84
N LEU A 504 -20.34 -8.23 8.56
CA LEU A 504 -20.11 -8.00 9.99
C LEU A 504 -20.54 -9.22 10.83
N ALA A 505 -21.67 -9.86 10.50
CA ALA A 505 -22.11 -11.09 11.17
C ALA A 505 -21.14 -12.26 10.94
N THR A 506 -20.62 -12.43 9.72
CA THR A 506 -19.60 -13.42 9.38
C THR A 506 -18.32 -13.19 10.18
N ILE A 507 -17.78 -11.96 10.20
CA ILE A 507 -16.60 -11.61 11.01
C ILE A 507 -16.85 -11.89 12.50
N ALA A 508 -18.05 -11.54 13.01
CA ALA A 508 -18.41 -11.80 14.39
C ALA A 508 -18.48 -13.29 14.76
N LEU A 509 -18.92 -14.15 13.83
CA LEU A 509 -19.02 -15.61 14.04
C LEU A 509 -17.69 -16.32 13.84
N GLU A 510 -17.05 -16.13 12.70
CA GLU A 510 -15.91 -16.94 12.25
C GLU A 510 -14.57 -16.47 12.83
N ARG A 511 -14.38 -15.14 12.95
CA ARG A 511 -13.08 -14.54 13.28
C ARG A 511 -13.02 -14.01 14.72
N LEU A 512 -14.13 -13.47 15.25
CA LEU A 512 -14.22 -12.98 16.62
C LEU A 512 -14.85 -13.96 17.63
N GLY A 513 -15.59 -14.99 17.17
CA GLY A 513 -16.26 -15.95 18.04
C GLY A 513 -17.33 -15.36 18.98
N ASP A 514 -17.92 -14.20 18.65
CA ASP A 514 -19.00 -13.55 19.42
C ASP A 514 -20.37 -13.70 18.70
N PRO A 515 -21.08 -14.83 18.89
CA PRO A 515 -22.43 -15.02 18.36
C PRO A 515 -23.42 -14.01 18.96
N GLY A 516 -23.12 -13.44 20.13
CA GLY A 516 -23.92 -12.39 20.75
C GLY A 516 -23.89 -11.08 19.96
N ARG A 517 -22.74 -10.70 19.38
CA ARG A 517 -22.61 -9.57 18.45
C ARG A 517 -23.25 -9.91 17.11
N ALA A 518 -22.99 -11.08 16.54
CA ALA A 518 -23.60 -11.52 15.29
C ALA A 518 -25.14 -11.40 15.36
N ARG A 519 -25.76 -11.94 16.43
CA ARG A 519 -27.18 -11.78 16.73
C ARG A 519 -27.65 -10.32 16.71
N ARG A 520 -27.00 -9.43 17.46
CA ARG A 520 -27.40 -8.01 17.54
C ARG A 520 -27.36 -7.31 16.18
N VAL A 521 -26.41 -7.69 15.34
CA VAL A 521 -26.21 -7.11 14.01
C VAL A 521 -27.22 -7.67 13.02
N LEU A 522 -27.44 -8.99 13.01
CA LEU A 522 -28.47 -9.62 12.20
C LEU A 522 -29.84 -8.99 12.46
N TRP A 523 -30.25 -8.83 13.73
CA TRP A 523 -31.53 -8.21 14.10
C TRP A 523 -31.81 -6.83 13.45
N ARG A 524 -30.80 -6.13 12.91
CA ARG A 524 -30.96 -4.85 12.19
C ARG A 524 -31.52 -5.02 10.76
N ALA A 525 -31.42 -6.20 10.15
CA ALA A 525 -31.96 -6.47 8.80
C ALA A 525 -33.47 -6.79 8.81
N VAL A 526 -34.03 -7.05 9.98
CA VAL A 526 -35.37 -7.63 10.18
C VAL A 526 -36.53 -6.75 9.69
N ASP A 527 -36.36 -5.44 9.73
CA ASP A 527 -37.38 -4.46 9.35
C ASP A 527 -37.14 -3.83 7.96
N LEU A 528 -36.24 -4.42 7.15
CA LEU A 528 -35.99 -3.98 5.77
C LEU A 528 -37.16 -4.39 4.87
N ALA A 529 -37.72 -3.41 4.14
CA ALA A 529 -38.99 -3.55 3.41
C ALA A 529 -38.98 -4.60 2.28
N THR A 530 -37.80 -4.88 1.72
CA THR A 530 -37.58 -5.94 0.73
C THR A 530 -36.20 -6.55 0.96
N LEU A 531 -36.15 -7.80 1.42
CA LEU A 531 -34.96 -8.64 1.28
C LEU A 531 -35.08 -9.45 -0.01
N ASP A 532 -33.96 -9.63 -0.70
CA ASP A 532 -33.85 -10.59 -1.80
C ASP A 532 -33.84 -12.03 -1.26
N ASP A 533 -34.27 -13.00 -2.07
CA ASP A 533 -34.37 -14.40 -1.66
C ASP A 533 -32.99 -15.02 -1.34
N ALA A 534 -31.92 -14.57 -2.01
CA ALA A 534 -30.55 -14.99 -1.69
C ALA A 534 -30.07 -14.42 -0.35
N ALA A 535 -30.34 -13.13 -0.11
CA ALA A 535 -30.05 -12.45 1.16
C ALA A 535 -30.81 -13.06 2.34
N ALA A 536 -32.11 -13.35 2.17
CA ALA A 536 -32.94 -14.00 3.18
C ALA A 536 -32.38 -15.39 3.56
N LEU A 537 -31.87 -16.15 2.58
CA LEU A 537 -31.22 -17.44 2.84
C LEU A 537 -29.86 -17.29 3.53
N ALA A 538 -29.03 -16.32 3.12
CA ALA A 538 -27.72 -16.06 3.73
C ALA A 538 -27.85 -15.60 5.19
N LEU A 539 -28.69 -14.60 5.47
CA LEU A 539 -29.01 -14.14 6.82
C LEU A 539 -29.68 -15.24 7.66
N GLY A 540 -30.50 -16.10 7.05
CA GLY A 540 -31.06 -17.29 7.70
C GLY A 540 -29.99 -18.27 8.19
N ARG A 541 -28.97 -18.56 7.36
CA ARG A 541 -27.82 -19.41 7.74
C ARG A 541 -26.98 -18.78 8.85
N LEU A 542 -26.66 -17.48 8.74
CA LEU A 542 -25.90 -16.74 9.75
C LEU A 542 -26.63 -16.66 11.10
N ALA A 543 -27.96 -16.48 11.09
CA ALA A 543 -28.78 -16.49 12.30
C ALA A 543 -28.78 -17.87 12.98
N LEU A 544 -28.76 -18.95 12.20
CA LEU A 544 -28.65 -20.30 12.72
C LEU A 544 -27.29 -20.56 13.38
N GLN A 545 -26.19 -20.14 12.75
CA GLN A 545 -24.83 -20.19 13.31
C GLN A 545 -24.70 -19.33 14.59
N ALA A 546 -25.39 -18.19 14.65
CA ALA A 546 -25.49 -17.34 15.84
C ALA A 546 -26.40 -17.92 16.96
N ALA A 547 -26.86 -19.17 16.81
CA ALA A 547 -27.77 -19.87 17.73
C ALA A 547 -29.14 -19.18 17.94
N GLU A 548 -29.64 -18.47 16.93
CA GLU A 548 -30.95 -17.79 16.93
C GLU A 548 -31.90 -18.40 15.88
N PRO A 549 -32.42 -19.62 16.11
CA PRO A 549 -33.24 -20.34 15.13
C PRO A 549 -34.57 -19.62 14.82
N SER A 550 -35.15 -18.91 15.79
CA SER A 550 -36.38 -18.12 15.58
C SER A 550 -36.15 -16.92 14.65
N LEU A 551 -34.94 -16.37 14.63
CA LEU A 551 -34.56 -15.29 13.71
C LEU A 551 -34.29 -15.84 12.31
N ALA A 552 -33.66 -17.02 12.22
CA ALA A 552 -33.45 -17.72 10.96
C ALA A 552 -34.79 -18.00 10.24
N GLU A 553 -35.79 -18.52 10.96
CA GLU A 553 -37.13 -18.76 10.41
C GLU A 553 -37.79 -17.48 9.87
N ARG A 554 -37.67 -16.35 10.58
CA ARG A 554 -38.24 -15.06 10.17
C ARG A 554 -37.63 -14.51 8.87
N TYR A 555 -36.35 -14.73 8.59
CA TYR A 555 -35.79 -14.40 7.27
C TYR A 555 -36.31 -15.35 6.20
N LEU A 556 -36.28 -16.65 6.49
CA LEU A 556 -36.63 -17.67 5.52
C LEU A 556 -38.13 -17.62 5.15
N GLU A 557 -39.00 -17.05 6.00
CA GLU A 557 -40.41 -16.75 5.71
C GLU A 557 -40.62 -15.88 4.46
N ALA A 558 -39.66 -15.02 4.10
CA ALA A 558 -39.75 -14.19 2.89
C ALA A 558 -39.76 -15.01 1.59
N ILE A 559 -39.11 -16.19 1.59
CA ILE A 559 -38.85 -16.99 0.38
C ILE A 559 -40.11 -17.80 -0.01
N PRO A 560 -40.74 -17.54 -1.18
CA PRO A 560 -41.98 -18.19 -1.57
C PRO A 560 -41.79 -19.62 -2.11
N PRO A 561 -42.83 -20.48 -2.09
CA PRO A 561 -42.77 -21.87 -2.54
C PRO A 561 -42.28 -22.11 -3.97
N ASP A 562 -42.51 -21.15 -4.86
CA ASP A 562 -42.18 -21.27 -6.28
C ASP A 562 -40.74 -20.81 -6.62
N HIS A 563 -39.97 -20.33 -5.64
CA HIS A 563 -38.62 -19.82 -5.86
C HIS A 563 -37.55 -20.93 -5.85
N ALA A 564 -36.49 -20.76 -6.66
CA ALA A 564 -35.40 -21.74 -6.78
C ALA A 564 -34.72 -22.06 -5.44
N SER A 565 -34.53 -21.04 -4.59
CA SER A 565 -33.93 -21.20 -3.25
C SER A 565 -34.85 -21.86 -2.22
N TRP A 566 -36.11 -22.18 -2.54
CA TRP A 566 -37.07 -22.66 -1.55
C TRP A 566 -36.66 -24.00 -0.92
N ALA A 567 -36.09 -24.93 -1.69
CA ALA A 567 -35.64 -26.21 -1.15
C ALA A 567 -34.52 -26.03 -0.10
N GLU A 568 -33.55 -25.13 -0.37
CA GLU A 568 -32.50 -24.78 0.59
C GLU A 568 -33.05 -24.00 1.80
N ALA A 569 -34.02 -23.10 1.58
CA ALA A 569 -34.69 -22.39 2.66
C ALA A 569 -35.40 -23.36 3.60
N GLN A 570 -36.11 -24.35 3.07
CA GLN A 570 -36.77 -25.38 3.88
C GLN A 570 -35.77 -26.30 4.59
N SER A 571 -34.59 -26.58 4.04
CA SER A 571 -33.56 -27.33 4.76
C SER A 571 -33.03 -26.53 5.97
N VAL A 572 -32.74 -25.23 5.82
CA VAL A 572 -32.30 -24.38 6.95
C VAL A 572 -33.42 -24.20 7.99
N ARG A 573 -34.69 -24.09 7.58
CA ARG A 573 -35.84 -24.13 8.53
C ARG A 573 -35.93 -25.46 9.28
N ALA A 574 -35.61 -26.58 8.65
CA ALA A 574 -35.58 -27.88 9.34
C ALA A 574 -34.49 -27.93 10.42
N GLU A 575 -33.31 -27.34 10.17
CA GLU A 575 -32.26 -27.19 11.17
C GLU A 575 -32.66 -26.26 12.32
N ALA A 576 -33.31 -25.13 12.02
CA ALA A 576 -33.84 -24.20 13.01
C ALA A 576 -34.86 -24.88 13.94
N ALA A 577 -35.82 -25.61 13.37
CA ALA A 577 -36.78 -26.39 14.14
C ALA A 577 -36.13 -27.51 14.96
N LEU A 578 -35.09 -28.18 14.47
CA LEU A 578 -34.30 -29.15 15.26
C LEU A 578 -33.58 -28.47 16.44
N ALA A 579 -32.97 -27.31 16.23
CA ALA A 579 -32.32 -26.54 17.30
C ALA A 579 -33.30 -26.07 18.38
N ARG A 580 -34.56 -25.78 18.00
CA ARG A 580 -35.68 -25.50 18.92
C ARG A 580 -36.27 -26.76 19.58
N GLY A 581 -35.78 -27.96 19.25
CA GLY A 581 -36.31 -29.24 19.74
C GLY A 581 -37.65 -29.67 19.11
N GLN A 582 -38.10 -29.00 18.05
CA GLN A 582 -39.42 -29.16 17.45
C GLN A 582 -39.39 -30.15 16.26
N ALA A 583 -39.12 -31.42 16.58
CA ALA A 583 -39.01 -32.50 15.60
C ALA A 583 -40.26 -32.71 14.70
N ALA A 584 -41.43 -32.18 15.07
CA ALA A 584 -42.61 -32.19 14.20
C ALA A 584 -42.51 -31.17 13.05
N GLU A 585 -42.13 -29.93 13.34
CA GLU A 585 -41.93 -28.87 12.36
C GLU A 585 -40.72 -29.17 11.48
N ALA A 586 -39.63 -29.64 12.07
CA ALA A 586 -38.43 -30.06 11.35
C ALA A 586 -38.74 -31.11 10.27
N ARG A 587 -39.56 -32.13 10.58
CA ARG A 587 -40.00 -33.13 9.59
C ARG A 587 -40.91 -32.56 8.50
N GLN A 588 -41.70 -31.52 8.79
CA GLN A 588 -42.55 -30.88 7.78
C GLN A 588 -41.70 -30.06 6.81
N ALA A 589 -40.81 -29.21 7.31
CA ALA A 589 -39.84 -28.46 6.51
C ALA A 589 -38.93 -29.40 5.69
N LEU A 590 -38.46 -30.50 6.29
CA LEU A 590 -37.63 -31.48 5.57
C LEU A 590 -38.39 -32.19 4.45
N ALA A 591 -39.63 -32.61 4.71
CA ALA A 591 -40.47 -33.21 3.69
C ALA A 591 -40.81 -32.21 2.57
N ALA A 592 -40.96 -30.93 2.91
CA ALA A 592 -41.13 -29.86 1.95
C ALA A 592 -39.88 -29.72 1.05
N ALA A 593 -38.69 -29.54 1.63
CA ALA A 593 -37.42 -29.46 0.91
C ALA A 593 -37.23 -30.60 -0.10
N LEU A 594 -37.42 -31.85 0.35
CA LEU A 594 -37.27 -33.07 -0.45
C LEU A 594 -38.39 -33.29 -1.48
N MET A 595 -39.50 -32.54 -1.43
CA MET A 595 -40.52 -32.56 -2.48
C MET A 595 -40.17 -31.62 -3.65
N ALA A 596 -39.53 -30.47 -3.40
CA ALA A 596 -39.07 -29.59 -4.48
C ALA A 596 -37.76 -30.08 -5.09
N ASP A 597 -36.78 -30.40 -4.25
CA ASP A 597 -35.53 -31.04 -4.68
C ASP A 597 -35.26 -32.30 -3.85
N PRO A 598 -35.59 -33.49 -4.37
CA PRO A 598 -35.24 -34.76 -3.73
C PRO A 598 -33.75 -34.97 -3.49
N SER A 599 -32.88 -34.27 -4.23
CA SER A 599 -31.42 -34.41 -4.18
C SER A 599 -30.71 -33.39 -3.28
N ASN A 600 -31.48 -32.53 -2.61
CA ASN A 600 -30.99 -31.49 -1.70
C ASN A 600 -30.15 -32.11 -0.58
N ARG A 601 -28.84 -31.84 -0.59
CA ARG A 601 -27.87 -32.45 0.31
C ARG A 601 -28.16 -32.14 1.78
N ALA A 602 -28.40 -30.87 2.12
CA ALA A 602 -28.69 -30.47 3.49
C ALA A 602 -29.95 -31.17 4.02
N ALA A 603 -31.01 -31.27 3.20
CA ALA A 603 -32.22 -32.00 3.59
C ALA A 603 -32.00 -33.52 3.74
N LEU A 604 -31.16 -34.14 2.91
CA LEU A 604 -30.80 -35.55 3.07
C LEU A 604 -29.95 -35.80 4.32
N ASP A 605 -29.07 -34.89 4.70
CA ASP A 605 -28.17 -35.06 5.86
C ASP A 605 -28.88 -34.91 7.22
N LEU A 606 -30.02 -34.25 7.26
CA LEU A 606 -30.83 -34.07 8.48
C LEU A 606 -31.87 -35.18 8.72
N ILE A 607 -32.10 -36.06 7.75
CA ILE A 607 -33.28 -36.95 7.74
C ILE A 607 -33.30 -37.96 8.88
N GLU A 608 -32.14 -38.50 9.26
CA GLU A 608 -31.99 -39.45 10.37
C GLU A 608 -32.20 -38.75 11.72
N ARG A 609 -31.72 -37.52 11.87
CA ARG A 609 -31.92 -36.67 13.07
C ARG A 609 -33.40 -36.31 13.25
N CYS A 610 -34.12 -36.09 12.15
CA CYS A 610 -35.54 -35.79 12.14
C CYS A 610 -36.46 -37.01 12.36
N ALA A 611 -35.99 -38.24 12.12
CA ALA A 611 -36.81 -39.45 12.14
C ALA A 611 -36.29 -40.50 13.16
N PRO A 612 -36.49 -40.28 14.48
CA PRO A 612 -36.02 -41.21 15.51
C PRO A 612 -36.82 -42.52 15.56
N GLU A 613 -38.09 -42.50 15.15
CA GLU A 613 -38.99 -43.66 15.21
C GLU A 613 -38.86 -44.59 13.99
N PRO A 614 -38.80 -45.93 14.16
CA PRO A 614 -38.72 -46.88 13.06
C PRO A 614 -39.82 -46.68 11.99
N SER A 615 -41.07 -46.53 12.43
CA SER A 615 -42.24 -46.30 11.57
C SER A 615 -42.18 -45.00 10.74
N GLN A 616 -41.31 -44.06 11.11
CA GLN A 616 -41.09 -42.83 10.36
C GLN A 616 -40.00 -43.03 9.29
N ARG A 617 -38.94 -43.78 9.61
CA ARG A 617 -37.88 -44.15 8.65
C ARG A 617 -38.42 -45.02 7.53
N GLU A 618 -39.28 -46.00 7.82
CA GLU A 618 -39.98 -46.81 6.81
C GLU A 618 -40.75 -45.96 5.78
N ARG A 619 -41.47 -44.93 6.25
CA ARG A 619 -42.21 -44.00 5.38
C ARG A 619 -41.28 -43.12 4.54
N LEU A 620 -40.11 -42.78 5.07
CA LEU A 620 -39.09 -41.99 4.37
C LEU A 620 -38.36 -42.83 3.32
N ILE A 621 -38.00 -44.08 3.63
CA ILE A 621 -37.48 -45.06 2.66
C ILE A 621 -38.41 -45.15 1.45
N HIS A 622 -39.72 -45.37 1.67
CA HIS A 622 -40.67 -45.45 0.56
C HIS A 622 -40.72 -44.16 -0.28
N ARG A 623 -40.77 -42.99 0.38
CA ARG A 623 -40.82 -41.68 -0.31
C ARG A 623 -39.54 -41.38 -1.10
N LEU A 624 -38.37 -41.57 -0.49
CA LEU A 624 -37.08 -41.34 -1.15
C LEU A 624 -36.84 -42.31 -2.31
N SER A 625 -37.19 -43.59 -2.19
CA SER A 625 -37.10 -44.55 -3.29
C SER A 625 -37.96 -44.14 -4.49
N VAL A 626 -39.19 -43.66 -4.24
CA VAL A 626 -40.08 -43.13 -5.29
C VAL A 626 -39.55 -41.80 -5.88
N ALA A 627 -38.87 -40.99 -5.08
CA ALA A 627 -38.30 -39.73 -5.52
C ALA A 627 -37.01 -39.93 -6.34
N ALA A 628 -36.14 -40.85 -5.94
CA ALA A 628 -34.92 -41.23 -6.67
C ALA A 628 -35.23 -41.66 -8.11
N ALA A 629 -36.34 -42.37 -8.33
CA ALA A 629 -36.79 -42.76 -9.67
C ALA A 629 -37.19 -41.57 -10.58
N LYS A 630 -37.37 -40.37 -10.03
CA LYS A 630 -37.75 -39.14 -10.77
C LYS A 630 -36.60 -38.16 -10.98
N VAL A 631 -35.48 -38.31 -10.26
CA VAL A 631 -34.33 -37.42 -10.36
C VAL A 631 -33.58 -37.69 -11.67
N SER A 632 -33.33 -36.64 -12.46
CA SER A 632 -32.73 -36.76 -13.80
C SER A 632 -31.20 -36.90 -13.80
N GLY A 633 -30.52 -36.33 -12.80
CA GLY A 633 -29.05 -36.38 -12.66
C GLY A 633 -28.56 -37.68 -11.99
N ALA A 634 -27.40 -38.19 -12.43
CA ALA A 634 -26.89 -39.48 -11.98
C ALA A 634 -26.22 -39.42 -10.59
N SER A 635 -25.43 -38.39 -10.31
CA SER A 635 -24.87 -38.11 -8.96
C SER A 635 -25.98 -37.80 -7.96
N GLU A 636 -26.98 -37.04 -8.39
CA GLU A 636 -28.16 -36.67 -7.62
C GLU A 636 -28.96 -37.92 -7.23
N ARG A 637 -29.23 -38.83 -8.19
CA ARG A 637 -29.84 -40.14 -7.91
C ARG A 637 -29.02 -40.97 -6.93
N ALA A 638 -27.71 -41.05 -7.14
CA ALA A 638 -26.81 -41.81 -6.27
C ALA A 638 -26.86 -41.31 -4.82
N ARG A 639 -26.84 -39.98 -4.59
CA ARG A 639 -27.00 -39.37 -3.26
C ARG A 639 -28.30 -39.78 -2.57
N VAL A 640 -29.43 -39.76 -3.28
CA VAL A 640 -30.73 -40.18 -2.70
C VAL A 640 -30.74 -41.67 -2.37
N LEU A 641 -30.25 -42.52 -3.29
CA LEU A 641 -30.19 -43.98 -3.10
C LEU A 641 -29.25 -44.39 -1.96
N ALA A 642 -28.13 -43.71 -1.79
CA ALA A 642 -27.21 -43.91 -0.67
C ALA A 642 -27.89 -43.60 0.68
N ARG A 643 -28.68 -42.52 0.76
CA ARG A 643 -29.44 -42.19 1.98
C ARG A 643 -30.58 -43.19 2.23
N VAL A 644 -31.18 -43.79 1.20
CA VAL A 644 -32.10 -44.93 1.37
C VAL A 644 -31.38 -46.14 1.99
N GLY A 645 -30.16 -46.46 1.53
CA GLY A 645 -29.32 -47.52 2.13
C GLY A 645 -29.04 -47.26 3.61
N ALA A 646 -28.62 -46.05 3.97
CA ALA A 646 -28.35 -45.66 5.36
C ALA A 646 -29.60 -45.76 6.26
N LEU A 647 -30.78 -45.42 5.74
CA LEU A 647 -32.04 -45.60 6.46
C LEU A 647 -32.36 -47.09 6.71
N TYR A 648 -32.07 -48.00 5.77
CA TYR A 648 -32.20 -49.44 6.01
C TYR A 648 -31.20 -49.95 7.06
N GLU A 649 -29.94 -49.52 7.02
CA GLU A 649 -28.96 -49.82 8.09
C GLU A 649 -29.46 -49.35 9.46
N SER A 650 -30.00 -48.14 9.54
CA SER A 650 -30.53 -47.56 10.80
C SER A 650 -31.76 -48.28 11.36
N LEU A 651 -32.40 -49.16 10.58
CA LEU A 651 -33.49 -50.05 10.99
C LEU A 651 -32.99 -51.46 11.38
N GLY A 652 -31.68 -51.73 11.27
CA GLY A 652 -31.10 -53.06 11.43
C GLY A 652 -31.31 -53.97 10.22
N LEU A 653 -31.84 -53.45 9.11
CA LEU A 653 -32.14 -54.18 7.88
C LEU A 653 -30.94 -54.17 6.92
N GLY A 654 -29.78 -54.60 7.43
CA GLY A 654 -28.50 -54.51 6.70
C GLY A 654 -28.48 -55.28 5.37
N PHE A 655 -29.29 -56.33 5.20
CA PHE A 655 -29.39 -57.03 3.92
C PHE A 655 -30.16 -56.21 2.87
N ASP A 656 -31.25 -55.57 3.28
CA ASP A 656 -32.07 -54.72 2.40
C ASP A 656 -31.34 -53.41 2.03
N ALA A 657 -30.39 -52.96 2.86
CA ALA A 657 -29.52 -51.81 2.59
C ALA A 657 -28.58 -52.01 1.39
N ILE A 658 -28.19 -53.26 1.09
CA ILE A 658 -27.24 -53.57 0.01
C ILE A 658 -27.76 -53.11 -1.36
N GLY A 659 -29.04 -53.37 -1.66
CA GLY A 659 -29.62 -53.05 -2.97
C GLY A 659 -29.60 -51.55 -3.32
N PRO A 660 -30.08 -50.65 -2.44
CA PRO A 660 -29.97 -49.20 -2.63
C PRO A 660 -28.53 -48.69 -2.74
N TYR A 661 -27.58 -49.24 -1.98
CA TYR A 661 -26.17 -48.85 -2.09
C TYR A 661 -25.50 -49.33 -3.38
N GLU A 662 -25.78 -50.56 -3.83
CA GLU A 662 -25.34 -51.06 -5.15
C GLU A 662 -25.90 -50.17 -6.27
N ALA A 663 -27.21 -49.87 -6.23
CA ALA A 663 -27.85 -48.98 -7.20
C ALA A 663 -27.31 -47.54 -7.13
N ALA A 664 -26.87 -47.04 -5.97
CA ALA A 664 -26.23 -45.75 -5.85
C ALA A 664 -24.84 -45.74 -6.52
N LEU A 665 -24.03 -46.78 -6.27
CA LEU A 665 -22.70 -46.93 -6.81
C LEU A 665 -22.72 -47.12 -8.34
N ASP A 666 -23.68 -47.88 -8.87
CA ASP A 666 -23.86 -48.09 -10.31
C ASP A 666 -24.25 -46.80 -11.07
N GLN A 667 -24.97 -45.87 -10.41
CA GLN A 667 -25.40 -44.61 -11.03
C GLN A 667 -24.27 -43.58 -11.13
N ALA A 668 -23.40 -43.50 -10.11
CA ALA A 668 -22.32 -42.52 -10.06
C ALA A 668 -21.01 -43.17 -9.56
N PRO A 669 -20.44 -44.11 -10.33
CA PRO A 669 -19.31 -44.91 -9.87
C PRO A 669 -18.08 -44.07 -9.56
N ASP A 670 -17.85 -42.97 -10.26
CA ASP A 670 -16.67 -42.08 -10.12
C ASP A 670 -16.91 -40.85 -9.20
N SER A 671 -18.04 -40.78 -8.48
CA SER A 671 -18.31 -39.63 -7.61
C SER A 671 -17.57 -39.75 -6.26
N PRO A 672 -17.29 -38.63 -5.55
CA PRO A 672 -16.66 -38.69 -4.23
C PRO A 672 -17.52 -39.46 -3.21
N GLU A 673 -18.85 -39.45 -3.37
CA GLU A 673 -19.77 -40.24 -2.55
C GLU A 673 -19.60 -41.76 -2.73
N ALA A 674 -19.09 -42.23 -3.87
CA ALA A 674 -18.81 -43.65 -4.12
C ALA A 674 -17.86 -44.25 -3.07
N VAL A 675 -16.91 -43.47 -2.55
CA VAL A 675 -15.98 -43.88 -1.49
C VAL A 675 -16.71 -44.08 -0.15
N SER A 676 -17.68 -43.21 0.15
CA SER A 676 -18.55 -43.34 1.33
C SER A 676 -19.46 -44.56 1.21
N ILE A 677 -20.20 -44.68 0.10
CA ILE A 677 -21.09 -45.82 -0.21
C ILE A 677 -20.32 -47.15 -0.09
N ALA A 678 -19.11 -47.22 -0.66
CA ALA A 678 -18.28 -48.41 -0.59
C ALA A 678 -17.81 -48.74 0.83
N SER A 679 -17.67 -47.74 1.71
CA SER A 679 -17.30 -47.94 3.11
C SER A 679 -18.44 -48.55 3.94
N HIS A 680 -19.71 -48.34 3.55
CA HIS A 680 -20.87 -49.04 4.10
C HIS A 680 -21.03 -50.45 3.49
N LEU A 681 -20.90 -50.60 2.17
CA LEU A 681 -21.05 -51.91 1.49
C LEU A 681 -20.00 -52.96 1.90
N ILE A 682 -18.75 -52.57 2.17
CA ILE A 682 -17.67 -53.51 2.52
C ILE A 682 -18.00 -54.33 3.79
N PRO A 683 -18.35 -53.71 4.94
CA PRO A 683 -18.84 -54.44 6.12
C PRO A 683 -20.11 -55.27 5.88
N LEU A 684 -21.07 -54.78 5.11
CA LEU A 684 -22.29 -55.53 4.78
C LEU A 684 -21.96 -56.80 3.99
N TYR A 685 -21.16 -56.71 2.93
CA TYR A 685 -20.74 -57.87 2.16
C TYR A 685 -19.97 -58.89 2.99
N ALA A 686 -19.13 -58.46 3.94
CA ALA A 686 -18.47 -59.37 4.86
C ALA A 686 -19.47 -60.07 5.80
N THR A 687 -20.41 -59.31 6.37
CA THR A 687 -21.42 -59.82 7.31
C THR A 687 -22.35 -60.86 6.67
N PHE A 688 -22.71 -60.68 5.39
CA PHE A 688 -23.58 -61.58 4.64
C PHE A 688 -22.84 -62.58 3.73
N GLY A 689 -21.52 -62.74 3.88
CA GLY A 689 -20.72 -63.74 3.16
C GLY A 689 -20.58 -63.50 1.64
N MET A 690 -20.80 -62.27 1.17
CA MET A 690 -20.70 -61.88 -0.25
C MET A 690 -19.25 -61.61 -0.69
N TRP A 691 -18.35 -62.53 -0.37
CA TRP A 691 -16.89 -62.36 -0.47
C TRP A 691 -16.36 -61.95 -1.84
N ARG A 692 -17.02 -62.36 -2.94
CA ARG A 692 -16.66 -61.93 -4.30
C ARG A 692 -16.96 -60.44 -4.53
N LYS A 693 -18.20 -60.00 -4.24
CA LYS A 693 -18.57 -58.57 -4.32
C LYS A 693 -17.69 -57.70 -3.42
N HIS A 694 -17.34 -58.20 -2.23
CA HIS A 694 -16.37 -57.55 -1.34
C HIS A 694 -14.99 -57.35 -2.02
N GLN A 695 -14.43 -58.39 -2.67
CA GLN A 695 -13.17 -58.25 -3.39
C GLN A 695 -13.25 -57.27 -4.56
N ASP A 696 -14.30 -57.37 -5.38
CA ASP A 696 -14.43 -56.55 -6.58
C ASP A 696 -14.56 -55.05 -6.22
N LEU A 697 -15.32 -54.73 -5.16
CA LEU A 697 -15.42 -53.38 -4.62
C LEU A 697 -14.10 -52.87 -4.01
N CYS A 698 -13.38 -53.72 -3.26
CA CYS A 698 -12.07 -53.34 -2.72
C CYS A 698 -11.02 -53.11 -3.83
N ARG A 699 -11.07 -53.87 -4.94
CA ARG A 699 -10.23 -53.65 -6.13
C ARG A 699 -10.55 -52.32 -6.82
N LEU A 700 -11.84 -52.00 -6.99
CA LEU A 700 -12.29 -50.74 -7.58
C LEU A 700 -11.84 -49.51 -6.76
N ARG A 701 -11.80 -49.62 -5.42
CA ARG A 701 -11.20 -48.58 -4.57
C ARG A 701 -9.68 -48.51 -4.71
N LEU A 702 -9.00 -49.66 -4.77
CA LEU A 702 -7.53 -49.71 -4.91
C LEU A 702 -7.01 -49.01 -6.18
N THR A 703 -7.84 -48.90 -7.22
CA THR A 703 -7.51 -48.16 -8.45
C THR A 703 -7.73 -46.64 -8.36
N ARG A 704 -8.26 -46.10 -7.24
CA ARG A 704 -8.64 -44.68 -7.09
C ARG A 704 -8.02 -43.93 -5.91
N HIS A 705 -7.48 -44.63 -4.91
CA HIS A 705 -6.80 -44.00 -3.77
C HIS A 705 -5.28 -43.94 -4.00
N GLU A 706 -4.70 -42.73 -3.94
CA GLU A 706 -3.26 -42.49 -4.05
C GLU A 706 -2.52 -42.55 -2.69
N GLU A 707 -3.25 -42.42 -1.59
CA GLU A 707 -2.67 -42.33 -0.25
C GLU A 707 -2.15 -43.69 0.25
N PRO A 708 -0.88 -43.78 0.69
CA PRO A 708 -0.20 -45.07 0.87
C PRO A 708 -0.75 -45.92 2.03
N GLU A 709 -1.27 -45.30 3.09
CA GLU A 709 -1.79 -46.02 4.26
C GLU A 709 -3.14 -46.68 3.96
N GLU A 710 -4.09 -45.96 3.35
CA GLU A 710 -5.37 -46.53 2.90
C GLU A 710 -5.15 -47.62 1.85
N ARG A 711 -4.18 -47.43 0.93
CA ARG A 711 -3.79 -48.42 -0.08
C ARG A 711 -3.35 -49.73 0.59
N VAL A 712 -2.50 -49.66 1.61
CA VAL A 712 -2.05 -50.84 2.38
C VAL A 712 -3.23 -51.50 3.09
N ALA A 713 -4.12 -50.73 3.73
CA ALA A 713 -5.29 -51.29 4.41
C ALA A 713 -6.23 -52.05 3.45
N LEU A 714 -6.46 -51.53 2.24
CA LEU A 714 -7.26 -52.19 1.20
C LEU A 714 -6.59 -53.48 0.66
N LEU A 715 -5.27 -53.44 0.42
CA LEU A 715 -4.50 -54.62 0.00
C LEU A 715 -4.50 -55.73 1.06
N VAL A 716 -4.38 -55.37 2.34
CA VAL A 716 -4.46 -56.30 3.48
C VAL A 716 -5.86 -56.93 3.58
N ARG A 717 -6.92 -56.15 3.39
CA ARG A 717 -8.31 -56.67 3.34
C ARG A 717 -8.51 -57.63 2.16
N LEU A 718 -8.03 -57.28 0.96
CA LEU A 718 -8.09 -58.14 -0.23
C LEU A 718 -7.36 -59.48 -0.01
N GLY A 719 -6.13 -59.41 0.51
CA GLY A 719 -5.32 -60.58 0.84
C GLY A 719 -5.95 -61.48 1.90
N ARG A 720 -6.54 -60.89 2.96
CA ARG A 720 -7.25 -61.63 4.01
C ARG A 720 -8.45 -62.39 3.46
N VAL A 721 -9.32 -61.73 2.67
CA VAL A 721 -10.52 -62.36 2.11
C VAL A 721 -10.15 -63.43 1.07
N ALA A 722 -9.10 -63.22 0.27
CA ALA A 722 -8.57 -64.24 -0.63
C ALA A 722 -8.08 -65.48 0.14
N LEU A 723 -7.25 -65.29 1.18
CA LEU A 723 -6.62 -66.37 1.93
C LEU A 723 -7.60 -67.13 2.85
N MET A 724 -8.41 -66.43 3.63
CA MET A 724 -9.25 -67.01 4.68
C MET A 724 -10.62 -67.44 4.17
N GLU A 725 -11.34 -66.55 3.49
CA GLU A 725 -12.76 -66.75 3.14
C GLU A 725 -12.94 -67.44 1.78
N LEU A 726 -12.05 -67.18 0.82
CA LEU A 726 -12.07 -67.82 -0.49
C LEU A 726 -11.11 -69.03 -0.60
N SER A 727 -10.22 -69.22 0.37
CA SER A 727 -9.19 -70.28 0.37
C SER A 727 -8.32 -70.30 -0.90
N ASP A 728 -8.04 -69.12 -1.49
CA ASP A 728 -7.22 -68.94 -2.68
C ASP A 728 -5.90 -68.20 -2.35
N PRO A 729 -4.85 -68.92 -1.92
CA PRO A 729 -3.57 -68.31 -1.55
C PRO A 729 -2.78 -67.78 -2.75
N GLU A 730 -2.91 -68.35 -3.95
CA GLU A 730 -2.26 -67.80 -5.16
C GLU A 730 -2.83 -66.42 -5.52
N GLN A 731 -4.13 -66.19 -5.32
CA GLN A 731 -4.75 -64.87 -5.46
C GLN A 731 -4.39 -63.92 -4.30
N ALA A 732 -4.21 -64.42 -3.07
CA ALA A 732 -3.82 -63.60 -1.92
C ALA A 732 -2.40 -63.01 -2.04
N ARG A 733 -1.45 -63.79 -2.58
CA ARG A 733 -0.02 -63.45 -2.65
C ARG A 733 0.26 -62.05 -3.22
N PRO A 734 -0.17 -61.69 -4.46
CA PRO A 734 0.22 -60.41 -5.06
C PRO A 734 -0.24 -59.19 -4.24
N PHE A 735 -1.45 -59.23 -3.65
CA PHE A 735 -1.94 -58.12 -2.83
C PHE A 735 -1.12 -57.95 -1.54
N LEU A 736 -0.76 -59.07 -0.90
CA LEU A 736 0.01 -59.05 0.35
C LEU A 736 1.50 -58.73 0.13
N GLU A 737 2.08 -59.15 -0.98
CA GLU A 737 3.42 -58.75 -1.41
C GLU A 737 3.51 -57.25 -1.73
N GLU A 738 2.45 -56.65 -2.29
CA GLU A 738 2.36 -55.20 -2.52
C GLU A 738 2.19 -54.44 -1.19
N ALA A 739 1.27 -54.89 -0.31
CA ALA A 739 1.09 -54.29 1.02
C ALA A 739 2.38 -54.28 1.84
N ALA A 740 3.08 -55.43 1.88
CA ALA A 740 4.35 -55.58 2.60
C ALA A 740 5.54 -54.87 1.92
N ARG A 741 5.37 -54.33 0.71
CA ARG A 741 6.36 -53.47 0.02
C ARG A 741 6.11 -52.00 0.34
N LEU A 742 4.85 -51.57 0.33
CA LEU A 742 4.43 -50.20 0.62
C LEU A 742 4.58 -49.85 2.11
N ALA A 743 4.23 -50.77 3.01
CA ALA A 743 4.47 -50.64 4.44
C ALA A 743 5.31 -51.82 4.98
N PRO A 744 6.65 -51.74 4.90
CA PRO A 744 7.56 -52.83 5.31
C PRO A 744 7.48 -53.27 6.77
N ARG A 745 6.79 -52.51 7.63
CA ARG A 745 6.58 -52.78 9.06
C ARG A 745 5.10 -53.02 9.43
N HIS A 746 4.19 -53.18 8.46
CA HIS A 746 2.77 -53.44 8.75
C HIS A 746 2.56 -54.90 9.20
N LEU A 747 2.47 -55.10 10.51
CA LEU A 747 2.49 -56.43 11.14
C LEU A 747 1.47 -57.41 10.53
N GLU A 748 0.21 -57.00 10.39
CA GLU A 748 -0.86 -57.86 9.87
C GLU A 748 -0.66 -58.22 8.37
N ALA A 749 0.01 -57.35 7.60
CA ALA A 749 0.29 -57.62 6.18
C ALA A 749 1.36 -58.70 6.06
N LEU A 750 2.40 -58.61 6.90
CA LEU A 750 3.49 -59.57 6.96
C LEU A 750 3.02 -60.93 7.52
N GLU A 751 2.11 -60.96 8.49
CA GLU A 751 1.54 -62.21 9.04
C GLU A 751 0.65 -62.93 8.02
N LEU A 752 -0.24 -62.19 7.34
CA LEU A 752 -1.04 -62.77 6.26
C LEU A 752 -0.14 -63.25 5.11
N LEU A 753 0.89 -62.49 4.74
CA LEU A 753 1.86 -62.90 3.73
C LEU A 753 2.66 -64.13 4.16
N ARG A 754 3.04 -64.25 5.44
CA ARG A 754 3.68 -65.45 6.00
C ARG A 754 2.78 -66.67 5.79
N ALA A 755 1.51 -66.60 6.21
CA ALA A 755 0.53 -67.68 6.04
C ALA A 755 0.28 -68.03 4.56
N THR A 756 0.27 -67.04 3.66
CA THR A 756 0.17 -67.26 2.21
C THR A 756 1.43 -67.95 1.64
N LEU A 757 2.63 -67.54 2.05
CA LEU A 757 3.87 -68.15 1.54
C LEU A 757 4.14 -69.54 2.13
N GLU A 758 3.67 -69.80 3.36
CA GLU A 758 3.64 -71.14 3.97
C GLU A 758 2.69 -72.08 3.20
N SER A 759 1.45 -71.67 2.92
CA SER A 759 0.48 -72.48 2.17
C SER A 759 0.84 -72.70 0.69
N LEU A 760 1.67 -71.83 0.11
CA LEU A 760 2.23 -71.98 -1.24
C LEU A 760 3.64 -72.62 -1.29
N GLU A 761 4.17 -73.08 -0.14
CA GLU A 761 5.50 -73.69 0.01
C GLU A 761 6.67 -72.83 -0.53
N ARG A 762 6.54 -71.49 -0.52
CA ARG A 762 7.51 -70.54 -1.12
C ARG A 762 8.64 -70.16 -0.18
N GLY A 763 9.45 -71.13 0.22
CA GLY A 763 10.49 -70.99 1.26
C GLY A 763 11.45 -69.80 1.13
N ILE A 764 11.90 -69.44 -0.09
CA ILE A 764 12.85 -68.32 -0.30
C ILE A 764 12.21 -66.96 0.03
N ALA A 765 10.97 -66.73 -0.41
CA ALA A 765 10.24 -65.50 -0.12
C ALA A 765 9.83 -65.42 1.36
N LEU A 766 9.47 -66.57 1.94
CA LEU A 766 9.07 -66.71 3.34
C LEU A 766 10.17 -66.23 4.31
N VAL A 767 11.44 -66.58 4.08
CA VAL A 767 12.59 -66.10 4.89
C VAL A 767 12.66 -64.57 4.94
N GLY A 768 12.42 -63.89 3.82
CA GLY A 768 12.42 -62.42 3.73
C GLY A 768 11.23 -61.74 4.41
N VAL A 769 10.16 -62.47 4.72
CA VAL A 769 9.00 -61.99 5.48
C VAL A 769 9.20 -62.25 6.96
N LEU A 770 9.68 -63.44 7.35
CA LEU A 770 9.98 -63.81 8.73
C LEU A 770 11.04 -62.89 9.37
N LEU A 771 12.10 -62.52 8.64
CA LEU A 771 13.09 -61.54 9.12
C LEU A 771 12.47 -60.17 9.45
N ARG A 772 11.48 -59.73 8.67
CA ARG A 772 10.79 -58.45 8.90
C ARG A 772 9.82 -58.57 10.08
N LEU A 773 9.08 -59.66 10.19
CA LEU A 773 8.23 -59.97 11.34
C LEU A 773 9.03 -59.94 12.66
N GLU A 774 10.21 -60.58 12.71
CA GLU A 774 11.04 -60.59 13.92
C GLU A 774 11.36 -59.16 14.42
N SER A 775 11.60 -58.22 13.51
CA SER A 775 11.91 -56.82 13.81
C SER A 775 10.70 -55.92 14.14
N VAL A 776 9.47 -56.47 14.03
CA VAL A 776 8.21 -55.71 14.09
C VAL A 776 7.26 -56.23 15.17
N HIS A 777 7.29 -57.53 15.50
CA HIS A 777 6.46 -58.05 16.59
C HIS A 777 6.80 -57.37 17.93
N PRO A 778 5.79 -56.83 18.65
CA PRO A 778 5.99 -56.15 19.92
C PRO A 778 6.22 -57.14 21.08
N ASP A 779 5.78 -58.39 20.93
CA ASP A 779 5.83 -59.43 21.96
C ASP A 779 7.00 -60.41 21.75
N ASP A 780 7.63 -60.83 22.84
CA ASP A 780 8.80 -61.71 22.82
C ASP A 780 8.44 -63.18 22.57
N GLU A 781 7.24 -63.64 22.91
CA GLU A 781 6.82 -65.01 22.65
C GLU A 781 6.61 -65.24 21.15
N THR A 782 5.87 -64.34 20.50
CA THR A 782 5.69 -64.31 19.03
C THR A 782 6.99 -64.04 18.28
N ARG A 783 7.87 -63.14 18.73
CA ARG A 783 9.23 -63.00 18.15
C ARG A 783 10.02 -64.31 18.20
N ASN A 784 9.95 -65.05 19.30
CA ASN A 784 10.62 -66.35 19.41
C ASN A 784 9.97 -67.42 18.51
N ALA A 785 8.65 -67.44 18.35
CA ALA A 785 7.97 -68.31 17.39
C ALA A 785 8.40 -68.00 15.93
N VAL A 786 8.49 -66.73 15.56
CA VAL A 786 9.00 -66.29 14.26
C VAL A 786 10.46 -66.68 14.04
N ARG A 787 11.33 -66.57 15.07
CA ARG A 787 12.72 -67.07 15.02
C ARG A 787 12.81 -68.57 14.79
N ILE A 788 11.93 -69.37 15.41
CA ILE A 788 11.88 -70.82 15.20
C ILE A 788 11.52 -71.13 13.74
N ARG A 789 10.45 -70.50 13.21
CA ARG A 789 10.07 -70.62 11.79
C ARG A 789 11.16 -70.13 10.84
N LEU A 790 11.87 -69.06 11.20
CA LEU A 790 13.02 -68.55 10.44
C LEU A 790 14.19 -69.54 10.46
N GLY A 791 14.39 -70.26 11.56
CA GLY A 791 15.34 -71.38 11.66
C GLY A 791 14.95 -72.56 10.76
N GLU A 792 13.68 -72.95 10.75
CA GLU A 792 13.14 -74.01 9.89
C GLU A 792 13.26 -73.65 8.39
N ALA A 793 12.81 -72.46 7.99
CA ALA A 793 12.96 -71.95 6.62
C ALA A 793 14.43 -71.69 6.26
N GLY A 794 15.25 -71.28 7.24
CA GLY A 794 16.68 -71.05 7.13
C GLY A 794 17.51 -72.33 7.00
N GLN A 795 17.03 -73.49 7.46
CA GLN A 795 17.67 -74.78 7.19
C GLN A 795 17.65 -75.13 5.69
N ALA A 796 16.66 -74.64 4.92
CA ALA A 796 16.67 -74.70 3.46
C ALA A 796 17.69 -73.75 2.80
N ARG A 797 18.26 -72.79 3.55
CA ARG A 797 19.42 -71.97 3.14
C ARG A 797 20.74 -72.54 3.66
N ALA A 798 20.73 -73.35 4.73
CA ALA A 798 21.92 -74.05 5.22
C ALA A 798 22.47 -75.08 4.20
N THR A 799 21.64 -75.56 3.28
CA THR A 799 22.06 -76.34 2.10
C THR A 799 22.66 -75.50 0.95
N LEU A 800 22.60 -74.16 1.01
CA LEU A 800 23.11 -73.24 0.00
C LEU A 800 23.82 -72.00 0.60
N GLY A 801 25.06 -72.20 1.06
CA GLY A 801 26.13 -71.19 0.96
C GLY A 801 26.24 -70.11 2.03
N ARG A 802 27.05 -70.40 3.07
CA ARG A 802 27.94 -69.49 3.87
C ARG A 802 27.43 -68.08 4.24
N LEU A 803 27.35 -67.78 5.55
CA LEU A 803 27.25 -66.43 6.11
C LEU A 803 28.47 -66.08 7.01
N PRO A 804 28.81 -64.79 7.23
CA PRO A 804 30.09 -64.37 7.81
C PRO A 804 30.12 -64.29 9.34
N ALA A 805 31.33 -64.19 9.90
CA ALA A 805 31.64 -64.38 11.33
C ALA A 805 31.13 -63.28 12.30
N ALA A 806 30.52 -62.19 11.84
CA ALA A 806 30.12 -61.06 12.69
C ALA A 806 28.90 -61.33 13.62
N LEU A 807 28.19 -62.45 13.43
CA LEU A 807 27.03 -62.86 14.23
C LEU A 807 27.36 -63.91 15.31
N ALA A 808 28.65 -64.19 15.54
CA ALA A 808 29.07 -65.22 16.50
C ALA A 808 28.99 -64.79 17.98
N ASP A 809 29.11 -63.47 18.23
CA ASP A 809 29.33 -62.87 19.55
C ASP A 809 28.12 -62.04 20.05
N ASP A 810 26.96 -62.16 19.40
CA ASP A 810 25.73 -61.49 19.84
C ASP A 810 25.20 -62.12 21.16
N PRO A 811 24.93 -61.31 22.22
CA PRO A 811 24.49 -61.82 23.52
C PRO A 811 23.11 -62.50 23.49
N HIS A 812 22.22 -62.19 22.54
CA HIS A 812 20.97 -62.95 22.33
C HIS A 812 21.23 -64.32 21.70
N VAL A 813 22.21 -64.44 20.81
CA VAL A 813 22.65 -65.75 20.27
C VAL A 813 23.28 -66.60 21.38
N ALA A 814 24.03 -65.98 22.30
CA ALA A 814 24.53 -66.65 23.51
C ALA A 814 23.41 -67.05 24.50
N ALA A 815 22.34 -66.26 24.62
CA ALA A 815 21.16 -66.62 25.41
C ALA A 815 20.39 -67.81 24.80
N LEU A 816 20.26 -67.87 23.47
CA LEU A 816 19.67 -69.01 22.75
C LEU A 816 20.51 -70.29 22.93
N ARG A 817 21.86 -70.20 22.88
CA ARG A 817 22.75 -71.33 23.22
C ARG A 817 22.54 -71.85 24.64
N ARG A 818 22.36 -70.97 25.63
CA ARG A 818 22.04 -71.35 27.02
C ARG A 818 20.68 -72.04 27.13
N ARG A 819 19.65 -71.51 26.45
CA ARG A 819 18.29 -72.11 26.43
C ARG A 819 18.25 -73.46 25.71
N ALA A 820 19.21 -73.72 24.81
CA ALA A 820 19.44 -74.99 24.13
C ALA A 820 20.41 -75.96 24.86
N GLY A 821 20.90 -75.62 26.06
CA GLY A 821 21.65 -76.55 26.92
C GLY A 821 23.17 -76.58 26.75
N LEU A 822 23.81 -75.44 26.44
CA LEU A 822 25.27 -75.31 26.34
C LEU A 822 25.86 -74.38 27.45
N PRO A 823 26.96 -74.74 28.15
CA PRO A 823 27.55 -73.98 29.27
C PRO A 823 28.56 -72.90 28.80
N GLY A 824 28.92 -71.83 29.54
CA GLY A 824 28.43 -71.24 30.81
C GLY A 824 29.55 -70.52 31.61
N ASP A 825 29.30 -69.34 32.21
CA ASP A 825 29.94 -68.79 33.45
C ASP A 825 29.33 -67.45 33.95
N ASP A 826 29.52 -67.08 35.24
CA ASP A 826 28.82 -66.01 36.02
C ASP A 826 29.74 -64.79 36.44
N GLY A 827 29.40 -63.75 37.24
CA GLY A 827 28.37 -63.53 38.29
C GLY A 827 28.20 -62.04 38.77
N PRO A 828 27.75 -61.71 40.03
CA PRO A 828 26.76 -60.61 40.22
C PRO A 828 26.87 -59.57 41.41
N GLN A 829 25.97 -58.54 41.39
CA GLN A 829 25.28 -57.79 42.51
C GLN A 829 25.89 -56.59 43.35
N GLY A 830 25.10 -55.49 43.55
CA GLY A 830 24.78 -54.94 44.92
C GLY A 830 24.94 -53.44 45.36
N ARG A 831 23.84 -52.64 45.40
CA ARG A 831 23.33 -51.57 46.37
C ARG A 831 24.21 -50.53 47.17
N GLY A 832 23.76 -49.26 47.26
CA GLY A 832 23.32 -48.58 48.55
C GLY A 832 23.98 -47.29 49.16
N HIS A 833 23.27 -46.14 49.12
CA HIS A 833 22.92 -45.10 50.14
C HIS A 833 23.87 -44.32 51.14
N GLN A 834 23.58 -42.99 51.25
CA GLN A 834 23.52 -42.05 52.44
C GLN A 834 24.76 -41.49 53.20
N GLY A 835 24.82 -40.15 53.37
CA GLY A 835 24.87 -39.48 54.71
C GLY A 835 25.97 -38.46 55.12
N GLN A 836 25.59 -37.18 55.26
CA GLN A 836 25.97 -36.20 56.33
C GLN A 836 27.42 -35.65 56.57
N ARG A 837 27.59 -34.31 56.46
CA ARG A 837 28.26 -33.27 57.33
C ARG A 837 29.65 -33.52 58.01
N ASP A 838 30.53 -32.56 58.33
CA ASP A 838 30.47 -31.09 58.55
C ASP A 838 31.76 -30.35 58.04
N ALA A 839 31.86 -29.02 58.26
CA ALA A 839 32.75 -28.03 57.64
C ALA A 839 34.28 -28.08 57.94
N ASP A 840 35.08 -27.50 57.01
CA ASP A 840 36.27 -26.68 57.28
C ASP A 840 36.74 -25.86 56.04
N ALA A 841 37.23 -24.62 56.27
CA ALA A 841 37.78 -23.63 55.31
C ALA A 841 36.84 -23.07 54.20
N PRO A 842 37.01 -21.78 53.77
CA PRO A 842 36.30 -21.24 52.60
C PRO A 842 36.76 -21.99 51.33
N GLY A 843 35.82 -22.32 50.46
CA GLY A 843 36.10 -23.09 49.26
C GLY A 843 36.83 -22.24 48.21
N PRO A 844 37.50 -22.87 47.22
CA PRO A 844 38.12 -22.11 46.15
C PRO A 844 37.11 -21.27 45.34
N ASP A 845 35.84 -21.66 45.34
CA ASP A 845 34.76 -20.92 44.69
C ASP A 845 34.40 -19.61 45.42
N ASP A 846 34.61 -19.52 46.74
CA ASP A 846 34.35 -18.29 47.52
C ASP A 846 35.41 -17.22 47.21
N ASP A 847 36.69 -17.59 47.23
CA ASP A 847 37.81 -16.71 46.88
C ASP A 847 37.82 -16.36 45.38
N TYR A 848 37.40 -17.29 44.50
CA TYR A 848 37.17 -17.00 43.07
C TYR A 848 35.99 -16.03 42.87
N GLY A 849 34.91 -16.18 43.64
CA GLY A 849 33.78 -15.26 43.66
C GLY A 849 34.12 -13.88 44.25
N GLU A 850 35.05 -13.81 45.20
CA GLU A 850 35.62 -12.56 45.73
C GLU A 850 36.39 -11.82 44.64
N ALA A 851 37.24 -12.54 43.89
CA ALA A 851 38.00 -11.98 42.77
C ALA A 851 37.11 -11.45 41.63
N LEU A 852 36.07 -12.20 41.22
CA LEU A 852 35.08 -11.72 40.24
C LEU A 852 34.41 -10.42 40.71
N ARG A 853 34.01 -10.35 41.99
CA ARG A 853 33.38 -9.15 42.58
C ARG A 853 34.34 -7.95 42.70
N LEU A 854 35.65 -8.16 42.73
CA LEU A 854 36.66 -7.10 42.66
C LEU A 854 36.93 -6.67 41.21
N ALA A 855 36.95 -7.62 40.26
CA ALA A 855 37.11 -7.35 38.83
C ALA A 855 35.93 -6.54 38.26
N ASP A 856 34.68 -6.89 38.62
CA ASP A 856 33.47 -6.15 38.24
C ASP A 856 33.45 -4.70 38.75
N ARG A 857 34.20 -4.41 39.82
CA ARG A 857 34.37 -3.04 40.35
C ARG A 857 35.53 -2.27 39.71
N GLY A 858 36.28 -2.91 38.81
CA GLY A 858 37.47 -2.35 38.18
C GLY A 858 38.73 -2.38 39.05
N GLU A 859 38.71 -3.06 40.20
CA GLU A 859 39.87 -3.19 41.11
C GLU A 859 40.76 -4.37 40.66
N LEU A 860 41.23 -4.29 39.41
CA LEU A 860 41.88 -5.39 38.67
C LEU A 860 43.12 -5.96 39.38
N ASP A 861 44.00 -5.12 39.93
CA ASP A 861 45.20 -5.57 40.65
C ASP A 861 44.85 -6.36 41.93
N ALA A 862 43.77 -5.98 42.62
CA ALA A 862 43.30 -6.69 43.82
C ALA A 862 42.63 -8.01 43.45
N ALA A 863 41.82 -8.03 42.39
CA ALA A 863 41.24 -9.25 41.83
C ALA A 863 42.33 -10.25 41.40
N LEU A 864 43.35 -9.78 40.67
CA LEU A 864 44.49 -10.59 40.26
C LEU A 864 45.29 -11.14 41.46
N ALA A 865 45.51 -10.34 42.51
CA ALA A 865 46.18 -10.81 43.73
C ALA A 865 45.39 -11.90 44.48
N VAL A 866 44.05 -11.81 44.53
CA VAL A 866 43.20 -12.86 45.10
C VAL A 866 43.21 -14.12 44.22
N LEU A 867 43.18 -13.98 42.89
CA LEU A 867 43.31 -15.12 41.96
C LEU A 867 44.68 -15.80 42.04
N GLU A 868 45.76 -15.05 42.21
CA GLU A 868 47.10 -15.60 42.42
C GLU A 868 47.18 -16.35 43.75
N GLY A 869 46.72 -15.75 44.85
CA GLY A 869 46.67 -16.43 46.15
C GLY A 869 45.71 -17.63 46.19
N LEU A 870 44.69 -17.66 45.33
CA LEU A 870 43.85 -18.83 45.08
C LEU A 870 44.62 -19.91 44.32
N LEU A 871 45.25 -19.57 43.19
CA LEU A 871 45.99 -20.50 42.34
C LEU A 871 47.24 -21.06 43.01
N GLU A 872 47.87 -20.32 43.93
CA GLU A 872 48.94 -20.87 44.77
C GLU A 872 48.44 -21.98 45.72
N ARG A 873 47.22 -21.83 46.26
CA ARG A 873 46.57 -22.85 47.12
C ARG A 873 45.92 -23.98 46.31
N HIS A 874 45.39 -23.66 45.13
CA HIS A 874 44.63 -24.54 44.25
C HIS A 874 45.08 -24.39 42.78
N PRO A 875 46.30 -24.84 42.42
CA PRO A 875 46.89 -24.63 41.09
C PRO A 875 46.18 -25.37 39.94
N GLY A 876 45.20 -26.22 40.25
CA GLY A 876 44.31 -26.86 39.28
C GLY A 876 42.94 -26.18 39.10
N HIS A 877 42.70 -25.02 39.71
CA HIS A 877 41.43 -24.30 39.58
C HIS A 877 41.36 -23.56 38.23
N VAL A 878 41.01 -24.30 37.18
CA VAL A 878 41.00 -23.83 35.78
C VAL A 878 40.26 -22.49 35.59
N PRO A 879 39.05 -22.26 36.15
CA PRO A 879 38.37 -20.97 35.99
C PRO A 879 39.16 -19.78 36.52
N ALA A 880 39.93 -19.96 37.60
CA ALA A 880 40.75 -18.89 38.16
C ALA A 880 42.01 -18.63 37.33
N ALA A 881 42.59 -19.66 36.72
CA ALA A 881 43.73 -19.53 35.81
C ALA A 881 43.31 -18.83 34.52
N GLU A 882 42.14 -19.18 33.97
CA GLU A 882 41.54 -18.54 32.80
C GLU A 882 41.14 -17.09 33.10
N LEU A 883 40.46 -16.81 34.22
CA LEU A 883 40.08 -15.45 34.61
C LEU A 883 41.32 -14.56 34.87
N ARG A 884 42.36 -15.09 35.54
CA ARG A 884 43.64 -14.36 35.71
C ARG A 884 44.27 -14.04 34.34
N GLY A 885 44.22 -14.98 33.40
CA GLY A 885 44.70 -14.76 32.02
C GLY A 885 43.91 -13.66 31.31
N LEU A 886 42.59 -13.74 31.31
CA LEU A 886 41.69 -12.77 30.68
C LEU A 886 41.85 -11.36 31.25
N LEU A 887 41.97 -11.22 32.58
CA LEU A 887 42.17 -9.93 33.24
C LEU A 887 43.58 -9.35 33.02
N ALA A 888 44.56 -10.16 32.61
CA ALA A 888 45.94 -9.74 32.34
C ALA A 888 46.21 -9.38 30.86
N GLU A 889 45.37 -9.81 29.91
CA GLU A 889 45.64 -9.73 28.46
C GLU A 889 44.96 -8.56 27.70
N GLN A 890 44.54 -7.49 28.38
CA GLN A 890 43.92 -6.30 27.75
C GLN A 890 44.91 -5.13 27.50
N PRO A 891 45.39 -4.90 26.27
CA PRO A 891 45.99 -3.64 25.83
C PRO A 891 45.04 -2.77 24.97
N PRO A 892 45.24 -1.44 24.90
CA PRO A 892 44.32 -0.51 24.23
C PRO A 892 44.51 -0.38 22.71
N ALA A 893 43.48 0.14 22.04
CA ALA A 893 43.35 0.28 20.57
C ALA A 893 44.32 1.26 19.89
N LEU A 894 44.57 1.09 18.56
CA LEU A 894 44.46 2.11 17.48
C LEU A 894 45.18 1.77 16.12
N LEU A 895 44.51 2.15 15.00
CA LEU A 895 45.05 2.66 13.70
C LEU A 895 45.62 1.75 12.55
N ARG A 896 44.83 1.70 11.46
CA ARG A 896 45.11 2.05 10.03
C ARG A 896 46.10 1.29 9.09
N THR A 897 45.52 0.92 7.92
CA THR A 897 45.99 1.03 6.50
C THR A 897 47.07 0.12 5.87
N GLU A 898 46.59 -0.75 4.96
CA GLU A 898 46.96 -0.93 3.53
C GLU A 898 48.31 -1.53 2.99
N ARG A 899 48.12 -2.36 1.94
CA ARG A 899 48.96 -2.70 0.76
C ARG A 899 50.20 -3.62 0.85
N GLY A 900 50.10 -4.72 0.09
CA GLY A 900 50.91 -4.88 -1.14
C GLY A 900 51.94 -6.05 -1.19
N PRO A 901 52.21 -6.68 -2.35
CA PRO A 901 52.71 -8.07 -2.38
C PRO A 901 54.06 -8.30 -3.12
N SER A 902 54.67 -9.50 -3.00
CA SER A 902 55.07 -10.35 -4.16
C SER A 902 55.98 -11.58 -3.88
N ARG A 903 55.72 -12.67 -4.63
CA ARG A 903 56.63 -13.71 -5.22
C ARG A 903 57.39 -14.76 -4.37
N SER A 904 57.05 -16.03 -4.63
CA SER A 904 57.80 -17.30 -4.45
C SER A 904 59.03 -17.42 -5.41
N PRO A 905 59.94 -18.45 -5.42
CA PRO A 905 59.60 -19.92 -5.43
C PRO A 905 60.65 -21.01 -4.92
N VAL A 906 60.18 -22.26 -4.65
CA VAL A 906 60.61 -23.59 -5.21
C VAL A 906 61.91 -24.40 -4.78
N VAL A 907 61.68 -25.60 -4.17
CA VAL A 907 62.20 -27.00 -4.46
C VAL A 907 63.52 -27.65 -3.90
N ASP A 908 63.33 -28.66 -3.02
CA ASP A 908 63.82 -30.08 -2.89
C ASP A 908 65.27 -30.64 -2.67
N HIS A 909 65.39 -31.48 -1.59
CA HIS A 909 66.05 -32.82 -1.46
C HIS A 909 67.62 -32.94 -1.33
N HIS A 910 68.33 -34.01 -0.85
CA HIS A 910 68.05 -35.37 -0.26
C HIS A 910 69.28 -35.95 0.59
N PRO A 911 69.23 -37.15 1.26
CA PRO A 911 70.24 -37.70 2.22
C PRO A 911 71.16 -38.87 1.69
N PRO A 912 72.26 -39.35 2.38
CA PRO A 912 72.20 -40.57 3.26
C PRO A 912 73.35 -40.94 4.30
N ARG A 913 72.96 -41.62 5.40
CA ARG A 913 73.59 -42.76 6.17
C ARG A 913 75.13 -42.98 6.40
N ALA A 914 75.57 -42.86 7.67
CA ALA A 914 76.36 -43.85 8.49
C ALA A 914 76.75 -43.21 9.86
N ALA A 915 76.70 -43.82 11.04
CA ALA A 915 76.34 -45.18 11.47
C ALA A 915 75.21 -45.17 12.53
N ALA A 916 74.58 -46.28 12.89
CA ALA A 916 74.01 -47.30 12.00
C ALA A 916 72.81 -47.98 12.71
N PRO A 917 71.60 -48.00 12.12
CA PRO A 917 71.12 -47.03 11.12
C PRO A 917 69.61 -46.65 11.22
N PRO A 918 69.20 -45.40 10.86
CA PRO A 918 70.01 -44.19 10.74
C PRO A 918 69.34 -42.85 11.20
N VAL A 919 70.21 -41.83 11.23
CA VAL A 919 70.07 -40.36 11.35
C VAL A 919 70.13 -39.75 9.91
N PRO A 920 69.92 -38.43 9.56
CA PRO A 920 69.68 -37.14 10.28
C PRO A 920 68.49 -36.28 9.69
N PRO A 921 68.43 -34.92 9.77
CA PRO A 921 68.33 -33.96 10.90
C PRO A 921 67.14 -32.95 10.67
N PRO A 922 67.07 -31.73 11.26
CA PRO A 922 67.60 -31.21 12.53
C PRO A 922 66.50 -30.99 13.60
N ILE A 923 66.89 -30.54 14.80
CA ILE A 923 66.06 -30.53 16.02
C ILE A 923 65.92 -29.11 16.59
N ARG A 924 64.82 -28.87 17.32
CA ARG A 924 64.49 -27.66 18.09
C ARG A 924 65.56 -27.26 19.13
N ALA A 925 65.65 -25.94 19.33
CA ALA A 925 65.88 -25.22 20.59
C ALA A 925 67.23 -25.36 21.35
N ALA A 926 67.67 -24.21 21.85
CA ALA A 926 68.47 -24.00 23.06
C ALA A 926 68.01 -22.65 23.67
N GLY A 927 68.04 -22.39 24.98
CA GLY A 927 68.68 -23.16 26.06
C GLY A 927 67.74 -23.91 27.01
N SER A 928 68.30 -24.34 28.14
CA SER A 928 67.83 -25.45 28.97
C SER A 928 68.35 -25.38 30.41
N GLN A 929 67.73 -26.17 31.32
CA GLN A 929 68.18 -26.67 32.64
C GLN A 929 67.45 -26.10 33.89
N PRO A 930 67.39 -26.85 35.03
CA PRO A 930 67.32 -28.33 35.16
C PRO A 930 66.45 -28.88 36.34
N SER A 931 66.15 -30.19 36.30
CA SER A 931 65.95 -31.12 37.47
C SER A 931 64.76 -30.87 38.45
N ALA A 932 64.14 -31.85 39.16
CA ALA A 932 64.33 -33.31 39.33
C ALA A 932 62.99 -34.06 39.64
N GLN A 933 63.06 -35.38 39.81
CA GLN A 933 62.01 -36.33 40.32
C GLN A 933 61.87 -36.26 41.87
N PRO A 934 61.08 -37.09 42.64
CA PRO A 934 60.30 -38.30 42.28
C PRO A 934 58.93 -38.60 42.99
N ALA A 935 58.19 -39.58 42.41
CA ALA A 935 57.35 -40.68 42.96
C ALA A 935 56.58 -40.63 44.32
N VAL A 936 55.37 -41.26 44.37
CA VAL A 936 54.95 -42.42 45.23
C VAL A 936 53.40 -42.52 45.48
N GLU A 937 52.87 -43.76 45.36
CA GLU A 937 51.61 -44.36 45.91
C GLU A 937 50.16 -44.09 45.42
N ARG A 938 49.28 -45.02 45.83
CA ARG A 938 47.87 -45.37 45.48
C ARG A 938 47.00 -45.27 46.77
N PRO A 939 45.63 -45.31 46.78
CA PRO A 939 44.74 -46.15 45.94
C PRO A 939 43.35 -45.55 45.54
N ALA A 940 42.50 -46.37 44.90
CA ALA A 940 41.07 -46.13 44.65
C ALA A 940 40.19 -46.75 45.79
N PRO A 941 38.86 -46.50 45.89
CA PRO A 941 37.88 -47.21 45.03
C PRO A 941 36.57 -46.43 44.68
N SER A 942 35.55 -47.18 44.25
CA SER A 942 34.33 -46.82 43.51
C SER A 942 33.05 -46.44 44.31
N ARG A 943 32.09 -45.78 43.61
CA ARG A 943 30.59 -45.85 43.66
C ARG A 943 29.89 -46.39 44.93
N PRO A 944 28.77 -45.76 45.38
CA PRO A 944 27.45 -46.22 44.90
C PRO A 944 26.40 -45.12 44.65
N SER A 945 25.19 -45.57 44.28
CA SER A 945 23.98 -44.77 43.99
C SER A 945 22.95 -44.80 45.15
N THR A 946 21.72 -44.34 44.86
CA THR A 946 20.44 -44.44 45.63
C THR A 946 20.20 -43.34 46.68
N ALA A 947 19.00 -42.78 46.86
CA ALA A 947 17.67 -43.00 46.26
C ALA A 947 16.88 -41.67 46.39
N ASP A 948 15.77 -41.34 45.70
CA ASP A 948 14.72 -42.14 45.05
C ASP A 948 13.70 -42.80 46.02
N LEU A 949 12.42 -42.86 45.61
CA LEU A 949 11.30 -43.60 46.24
C LEU A 949 10.77 -43.10 47.61
N GLU A 950 9.47 -43.14 47.96
CA GLU A 950 8.14 -43.25 47.29
C GLU A 950 7.05 -43.05 48.42
N PRO A 951 5.71 -43.23 48.30
CA PRO A 951 4.88 -44.09 47.43
C PRO A 951 3.92 -43.31 46.51
N ALA A 952 3.39 -43.80 45.39
CA ALA A 952 2.81 -45.11 45.04
C ALA A 952 1.33 -45.32 45.44
N LEU A 953 0.61 -45.95 44.50
CA LEU A 953 -0.66 -46.70 44.61
C LEU A 953 -2.02 -45.98 44.46
N THR A 954 -2.67 -46.38 43.36
CA THR A 954 -4.08 -46.81 43.25
C THR A 954 -5.23 -45.81 43.44
N GLY A 955 -6.06 -45.77 42.39
CA GLY A 955 -7.42 -46.31 42.53
C GLY A 955 -8.54 -45.29 42.72
N PRO A 956 -9.80 -45.76 42.62
CA PRO A 956 -10.92 -44.88 42.29
C PRO A 956 -11.82 -44.53 43.50
N THR A 957 -12.89 -43.80 43.18
CA THR A 957 -14.19 -43.72 43.90
C THR A 957 -14.29 -42.95 45.23
N GLU A 958 -15.04 -41.86 45.13
CA GLU A 958 -16.21 -41.50 45.96
C GLU A 958 -16.09 -40.78 47.31
N ALA A 959 -17.12 -39.95 47.50
CA ALA A 959 -17.80 -39.56 48.74
C ALA A 959 -17.32 -38.33 49.54
N ALA A 960 -18.05 -37.24 49.26
CA ALA A 960 -18.90 -36.53 50.25
C ALA A 960 -18.38 -35.25 50.95
N ALA A 961 -18.77 -34.14 50.32
CA ALA A 961 -19.68 -33.13 50.91
C ALA A 961 -19.10 -32.02 51.83
N PRO A 962 -19.80 -30.86 51.93
CA PRO A 962 -19.20 -29.57 52.35
C PRO A 962 -19.60 -29.17 53.79
N PRO A 963 -19.31 -27.93 54.24
CA PRO A 963 -20.27 -26.84 54.00
C PRO A 963 -19.71 -25.40 53.82
N ALA A 964 -20.61 -24.52 53.34
CA ALA A 964 -20.71 -23.09 53.66
C ALA A 964 -19.61 -22.07 53.23
N ASN A 965 -19.73 -21.51 52.00
CA ASN A 965 -20.40 -20.21 51.70
C ASN A 965 -20.53 -19.13 52.82
N PRO A 966 -20.72 -17.81 52.51
CA PRO A 966 -20.36 -17.05 51.29
C PRO A 966 -19.83 -15.59 51.60
N PRO A 967 -20.27 -14.44 51.00
CA PRO A 967 -19.36 -13.42 50.42
C PRO A 967 -19.54 -12.03 51.12
N ALA A 968 -19.39 -10.81 50.58
CA ALA A 968 -19.63 -10.27 49.24
C ALA A 968 -19.05 -8.84 49.07
N GLY A 969 -19.14 -8.32 47.85
CA GLY A 969 -18.53 -7.07 47.39
C GLY A 969 -19.08 -5.75 47.95
N GLY A 970 -18.54 -4.64 47.43
CA GLY A 970 -18.87 -3.29 47.87
C GLY A 970 -18.11 -2.23 47.08
N SER A 971 -18.83 -1.61 46.15
CA SER A 971 -18.46 -0.52 45.25
C SER A 971 -18.14 0.84 45.92
N LEU A 972 -17.41 1.68 45.18
CA LEU A 972 -17.48 3.16 45.10
C LEU A 972 -16.86 4.07 46.18
N ASP A 973 -16.08 5.03 45.66
CA ASP A 973 -15.80 6.42 46.08
C ASP A 973 -16.04 6.90 47.52
N SER A 974 -15.00 7.49 48.12
CA SER A 974 -15.04 8.89 48.62
C SER A 974 -13.67 9.40 49.12
N ALA A 975 -13.40 10.70 48.92
CA ALA A 975 -12.19 11.41 49.40
C ALA A 975 -12.32 11.88 50.87
N PRO A 976 -11.21 12.31 51.52
CA PRO A 976 -11.10 13.77 51.80
C PRO A 976 -9.65 14.36 51.76
N PRO A 977 -9.50 15.71 51.79
CA PRO A 977 -8.22 16.47 51.71
C PRO A 977 -7.89 17.18 53.06
N PRO A 978 -7.04 18.26 53.16
CA PRO A 978 -5.85 18.73 52.40
C PRO A 978 -4.58 18.92 53.30
N GLY A 979 -3.42 19.33 52.73
CA GLY A 979 -2.27 19.78 53.56
C GLY A 979 -0.93 20.11 52.85
N ASP A 980 -0.79 21.35 52.38
CA ASP A 980 0.42 22.19 52.21
C ASP A 980 1.85 21.66 51.87
N ALA A 981 2.30 22.12 50.69
CA ALA A 981 3.49 22.98 50.46
C ALA A 981 4.89 22.42 50.04
N ALA A 982 5.48 23.22 49.12
CA ALA A 982 6.88 23.31 48.67
C ALA A 982 7.35 22.43 47.47
N PRO A 983 8.28 22.93 46.60
CA PRO A 983 8.16 22.63 45.16
C PRO A 983 9.45 22.15 44.44
N ARG A 984 9.24 21.65 43.19
CA ARG A 984 10.20 21.44 42.07
C ARG A 984 11.22 20.30 42.19
N HIS A 985 11.02 19.27 41.37
CA HIS A 985 11.91 18.92 40.24
C HIS A 985 11.08 18.15 39.18
N PRO A 986 11.28 18.37 37.87
CA PRO A 986 10.57 17.60 36.84
C PRO A 986 11.27 16.24 36.64
N GLN A 987 10.60 15.15 37.02
CA GLN A 987 11.01 13.81 36.59
C GLN A 987 10.52 13.54 35.16
N PRO A 988 11.29 12.80 34.34
CA PRO A 988 10.83 12.39 33.01
C PRO A 988 9.63 11.44 33.13
N ARG A 989 8.66 11.58 32.21
CA ARG A 989 7.52 10.67 32.15
C ARG A 989 8.02 9.29 31.71
N LEU A 990 7.74 8.25 32.51
CA LEU A 990 7.89 6.86 32.08
C LEU A 990 6.97 6.60 30.87
N PRO A 991 7.43 5.81 29.88
CA PRO A 991 6.56 5.35 28.80
C PRO A 991 5.44 4.45 29.36
N THR A 992 4.31 4.41 28.66
CA THR A 992 3.20 3.49 28.95
C THR A 992 3.65 2.03 28.81
N SER A 993 2.98 1.08 29.50
CA SER A 993 3.43 -0.33 29.57
C SER A 993 3.64 -0.97 28.19
N ALA A 994 2.78 -0.66 27.22
CA ALA A 994 2.91 -1.12 25.84
C ALA A 994 4.27 -0.72 25.21
N ALA A 995 4.74 0.51 25.42
CA ALA A 995 6.03 0.95 24.90
C ALA A 995 7.22 0.35 25.68
N ALA A 996 7.06 0.00 26.96
CA ALA A 996 8.06 -0.76 27.70
C ALA A 996 8.14 -2.22 27.21
N GLU A 997 7.01 -2.85 26.90
CA GLU A 997 6.94 -4.19 26.31
C GLU A 997 7.53 -4.21 24.89
N THR A 998 7.21 -3.22 24.04
CA THR A 998 7.81 -3.09 22.68
C THR A 998 9.32 -2.86 22.73
N LEU A 999 9.85 -2.16 23.74
CA LEU A 999 11.29 -2.02 23.93
C LEU A 999 11.93 -3.33 24.44
N ALA A 1000 11.22 -4.10 25.27
CA ALA A 1000 11.70 -5.37 25.78
C ALA A 1000 11.68 -6.51 24.74
N THR A 1001 10.74 -6.51 23.79
CA THR A 1001 10.79 -7.45 22.64
C THR A 1001 11.93 -7.09 21.70
N LYS A 1002 12.06 -5.81 21.32
CA LYS A 1002 13.17 -5.34 20.46
C LYS A 1002 14.56 -5.57 21.05
N ALA A 1003 14.71 -5.49 22.37
CA ALA A 1003 15.95 -5.86 23.03
C ALA A 1003 16.28 -7.36 22.88
N ARG A 1004 15.30 -8.25 23.07
CA ARG A 1004 15.49 -9.71 22.90
C ARG A 1004 15.73 -10.10 21.45
N GLU A 1005 15.08 -9.43 20.50
CA GLU A 1005 15.31 -9.58 19.06
C GLU A 1005 16.77 -9.19 18.72
N ALA A 1006 17.25 -8.05 19.24
CA ALA A 1006 18.65 -7.63 19.07
C ALA A 1006 19.66 -8.62 19.69
N ASP A 1007 19.44 -9.08 20.94
CA ASP A 1007 20.28 -10.06 21.61
C ASP A 1007 20.36 -11.40 20.81
N ALA A 1008 19.24 -11.84 20.23
CA ALA A 1008 19.15 -13.05 19.43
C ALA A 1008 19.88 -12.91 18.07
N LEU A 1009 19.77 -11.75 17.42
CA LEU A 1009 20.51 -11.44 16.19
C LEU A 1009 22.03 -11.37 16.44
N GLU A 1010 22.46 -10.71 17.51
CA GLU A 1010 23.88 -10.62 17.88
C GLU A 1010 24.46 -12.00 18.21
N THR A 1011 23.71 -12.83 18.96
CA THR A 1011 24.10 -14.22 19.26
C THR A 1011 24.25 -15.03 17.98
N SER A 1012 23.27 -14.98 17.08
CA SER A 1012 23.26 -15.74 15.82
C SER A 1012 24.39 -15.32 14.87
N MET A 1013 24.72 -14.02 14.82
CA MET A 1013 25.87 -13.52 14.06
C MET A 1013 27.21 -13.96 14.65
N SER A 1014 27.35 -13.94 15.98
CA SER A 1014 28.55 -14.42 16.68
C SER A 1014 28.77 -15.93 16.47
N GLU A 1015 27.70 -16.72 16.52
CA GLU A 1015 27.75 -18.15 16.19
C GLU A 1015 28.15 -18.40 14.73
N ALA A 1016 27.67 -17.58 13.80
CA ALA A 1016 28.03 -17.66 12.39
C ALA A 1016 29.53 -17.36 12.16
N ASP A 1017 30.05 -16.26 12.72
CA ASP A 1017 31.46 -15.91 12.58
C ASP A 1017 32.37 -16.95 13.27
N ALA A 1018 32.02 -17.43 14.46
CA ALA A 1018 32.76 -18.50 15.15
C ALA A 1018 32.73 -19.84 14.39
N ALA A 1019 31.66 -20.13 13.64
CA ALA A 1019 31.61 -21.28 12.74
C ALA A 1019 32.52 -21.11 11.52
N LEU A 1020 32.64 -19.89 10.97
CA LEU A 1020 33.55 -19.58 9.88
C LEU A 1020 35.03 -19.64 10.31
N GLU A 1021 35.38 -19.18 11.51
CA GLU A 1021 36.73 -19.34 12.07
C GLU A 1021 37.12 -20.82 12.25
N ARG A 1022 36.15 -21.68 12.62
CA ARG A 1022 36.33 -23.14 12.68
C ARG A 1022 36.38 -23.81 11.29
N GLY A 1023 36.08 -23.08 10.22
CA GLY A 1023 36.01 -23.62 8.86
C GLY A 1023 34.79 -24.50 8.60
N ASP A 1024 33.69 -24.33 9.35
CA ASP A 1024 32.42 -25.02 9.15
C ASP A 1024 31.36 -24.08 8.53
N PRO A 1025 31.28 -24.01 7.19
CA PRO A 1025 30.32 -23.14 6.52
C PRO A 1025 28.88 -23.66 6.62
N ALA A 1026 28.65 -24.92 6.99
CA ALA A 1026 27.28 -25.45 7.16
C ALA A 1026 26.69 -24.99 8.50
N ALA A 1027 27.48 -25.04 9.57
CA ALA A 1027 27.10 -24.45 10.86
C ALA A 1027 26.91 -22.93 10.75
N ALA A 1028 27.77 -22.24 9.97
CA ALA A 1028 27.61 -20.80 9.73
C ALA A 1028 26.29 -20.48 9.01
N LEU A 1029 25.91 -21.24 7.97
CA LEU A 1029 24.63 -21.02 7.28
C LEU A 1029 23.42 -21.29 8.18
N ALA A 1030 23.47 -22.28 9.07
CA ALA A 1030 22.39 -22.57 10.00
C ALA A 1030 22.18 -21.43 11.03
N ALA A 1031 23.27 -20.85 11.56
CA ALA A 1031 23.20 -19.68 12.43
C ALA A 1031 22.66 -18.44 11.69
N LEU A 1032 23.02 -18.27 10.41
CA LEU A 1032 22.50 -17.19 9.57
C LEU A 1032 21.02 -17.38 9.19
N ASP A 1033 20.57 -18.62 8.96
CA ASP A 1033 19.14 -18.90 8.79
C ASP A 1033 18.37 -18.60 10.08
N HIS A 1034 18.93 -18.92 11.26
CA HIS A 1034 18.29 -18.55 12.53
C HIS A 1034 18.19 -17.03 12.73
N ALA A 1035 19.20 -16.26 12.34
CA ALA A 1035 19.13 -14.79 12.35
C ALA A 1035 18.01 -14.27 11.43
N LEU A 1036 17.85 -14.87 10.24
CA LEU A 1036 16.82 -14.49 9.26
C LEU A 1036 15.40 -14.98 9.63
N ASP A 1037 15.27 -15.97 10.50
CA ASP A 1037 14.00 -16.35 11.13
C ASP A 1037 13.57 -15.33 12.22
N VAL A 1038 14.51 -14.59 12.80
CA VAL A 1038 14.25 -13.51 13.78
C VAL A 1038 13.95 -12.19 13.08
N ASP A 1039 14.76 -11.81 12.08
CA ASP A 1039 14.54 -10.66 11.21
C ASP A 1039 14.95 -10.99 9.77
N ALA A 1040 13.94 -11.20 8.91
CA ALA A 1040 14.13 -11.63 7.52
C ALA A 1040 14.87 -10.61 6.64
N ASP A 1041 14.84 -9.33 7.01
CA ASP A 1041 15.46 -8.22 6.29
C ASP A 1041 16.80 -7.80 6.91
N PHE A 1042 17.34 -8.58 7.86
CA PHE A 1042 18.59 -8.28 8.55
C PHE A 1042 19.81 -8.36 7.63
N VAL A 1043 20.12 -7.22 6.99
CA VAL A 1043 21.19 -7.04 5.99
C VAL A 1043 22.54 -7.67 6.37
N PRO A 1044 23.07 -7.55 7.62
CA PRO A 1044 24.34 -8.17 7.98
C PRO A 1044 24.35 -9.69 7.83
N ALA A 1045 23.24 -10.38 8.15
CA ALA A 1045 23.13 -11.81 7.95
C ALA A 1045 22.98 -12.16 6.46
N LEU A 1046 22.23 -11.37 5.68
CA LEU A 1046 22.12 -11.56 4.22
C LEU A 1046 23.47 -11.39 3.51
N GLU A 1047 24.24 -10.35 3.85
CA GLU A 1047 25.59 -10.13 3.29
C GLU A 1047 26.57 -11.25 3.68
N LEU A 1048 26.54 -11.67 4.95
CA LEU A 1048 27.38 -12.77 5.42
C LEU A 1048 26.99 -14.09 4.74
N ARG A 1049 25.69 -14.36 4.56
CA ARG A 1049 25.16 -15.53 3.85
C ARG A 1049 25.61 -15.58 2.39
N VAL A 1050 25.52 -14.47 1.66
CA VAL A 1050 26.05 -14.35 0.29
C VAL A 1050 27.57 -14.61 0.27
N ARG A 1051 28.32 -14.02 1.21
CA ARG A 1051 29.78 -14.22 1.34
C ARG A 1051 30.16 -15.69 1.54
N VAL A 1052 29.40 -16.43 2.36
CA VAL A 1052 29.62 -17.86 2.61
C VAL A 1052 29.22 -18.70 1.39
N LEU A 1053 28.03 -18.47 0.83
CA LEU A 1053 27.52 -19.23 -0.32
C LEU A 1053 28.38 -19.08 -1.58
N ARG A 1054 29.04 -17.93 -1.78
CA ARG A 1054 30.04 -17.74 -2.85
C ARG A 1054 31.21 -18.74 -2.80
N THR A 1055 31.52 -19.29 -1.62
CA THR A 1055 32.58 -20.30 -1.44
C THR A 1055 32.10 -21.74 -1.58
N LEU A 1056 30.78 -21.96 -1.60
CA LEU A 1056 30.15 -23.28 -1.64
C LEU A 1056 29.70 -23.67 -3.05
N PRO A 1057 29.51 -24.98 -3.32
CA PRO A 1057 29.02 -25.46 -4.61
C PRO A 1057 27.52 -25.21 -4.84
N ASP A 1058 26.75 -24.79 -3.82
CA ASP A 1058 25.30 -24.54 -3.96
C ASP A 1058 25.02 -23.18 -4.63
N ARG A 1059 25.00 -23.21 -5.96
CA ARG A 1059 24.70 -22.05 -6.80
C ARG A 1059 23.26 -21.57 -6.69
N ARG A 1060 22.32 -22.45 -6.30
CA ARG A 1060 20.90 -22.10 -6.21
C ARG A 1060 20.61 -21.33 -4.92
N ALA A 1061 21.13 -21.82 -3.79
CA ALA A 1061 21.08 -21.08 -2.54
C ALA A 1061 21.82 -19.73 -2.66
N HIS A 1062 22.96 -19.69 -3.35
CA HIS A 1062 23.70 -18.44 -3.59
C HIS A 1062 22.87 -17.40 -4.36
N ALA A 1063 22.23 -17.80 -5.47
CA ALA A 1063 21.35 -16.91 -6.23
C ALA A 1063 20.17 -16.38 -5.38
N GLN A 1064 19.52 -17.25 -4.62
CA GLN A 1064 18.41 -16.87 -3.72
C GLN A 1064 18.84 -15.89 -2.61
N ALA A 1065 20.05 -16.06 -2.07
CA ALA A 1065 20.59 -15.13 -1.07
C ALA A 1065 20.91 -13.76 -1.68
N ILE A 1066 21.38 -13.70 -2.93
CA ILE A 1066 21.59 -12.43 -3.64
C ILE A 1066 20.26 -11.74 -3.94
N GLU A 1067 19.22 -12.48 -4.35
CA GLU A 1067 17.88 -11.89 -4.57
C GLU A 1067 17.31 -11.26 -3.30
N ARG A 1068 17.33 -11.97 -2.15
CA ARG A 1068 16.89 -11.41 -0.86
C ARG A 1068 17.71 -10.20 -0.40
N LEU A 1069 19.02 -10.18 -0.71
CA LEU A 1069 19.88 -9.04 -0.40
C LEU A 1069 19.57 -7.84 -1.31
N LEU A 1070 19.25 -8.06 -2.59
CA LEU A 1070 18.89 -7.01 -3.54
C LEU A 1070 17.59 -6.28 -3.18
N ASP A 1071 16.66 -6.94 -2.49
CA ASP A 1071 15.43 -6.30 -1.99
C ASP A 1071 15.70 -5.30 -0.83
N ASN A 1072 16.84 -5.45 -0.13
CA ASN A 1072 17.20 -4.68 1.07
C ASN A 1072 18.44 -3.76 0.90
N VAL A 1073 19.06 -3.72 -0.28
CA VAL A 1073 20.22 -2.86 -0.58
C VAL A 1073 19.79 -1.59 -1.33
N PHE A 1074 19.96 -0.43 -0.68
CA PHE A 1074 19.66 0.89 -1.25
C PHE A 1074 20.83 1.57 -1.97
N ASP A 1075 22.04 0.99 -1.89
CA ASP A 1075 23.23 1.48 -2.60
C ASP A 1075 23.22 0.99 -4.06
N ALA A 1076 23.19 1.93 -5.01
CA ALA A 1076 23.07 1.63 -6.43
C ALA A 1076 24.30 0.91 -7.03
N ASP A 1077 25.50 1.22 -6.54
CA ASP A 1077 26.73 0.57 -7.00
C ASP A 1077 26.78 -0.87 -6.47
N ARG A 1078 26.42 -1.05 -5.20
CA ARG A 1078 26.31 -2.37 -4.56
C ARG A 1078 25.24 -3.25 -5.21
N ALA A 1079 24.08 -2.67 -5.53
CA ALA A 1079 23.02 -3.37 -6.23
C ALA A 1079 23.42 -3.75 -7.67
N ALA A 1080 24.19 -2.91 -8.37
CA ALA A 1080 24.74 -3.23 -9.68
C ALA A 1080 25.70 -4.43 -9.62
N ASP A 1081 26.64 -4.45 -8.68
CA ASP A 1081 27.56 -5.59 -8.48
C ASP A 1081 26.81 -6.91 -8.24
N LEU A 1082 25.79 -6.88 -7.37
CA LEU A 1082 24.96 -8.04 -7.03
C LEU A 1082 24.11 -8.51 -8.23
N LEU A 1083 23.54 -7.59 -9.02
CA LEU A 1083 22.81 -7.93 -10.26
C LEU A 1083 23.72 -8.56 -11.31
N ARG A 1084 24.98 -8.10 -11.42
CA ARG A 1084 25.99 -8.67 -12.31
C ARG A 1084 26.34 -10.10 -11.89
N GLU A 1085 26.61 -10.32 -10.61
CA GLU A 1085 26.91 -11.64 -10.04
C GLU A 1085 25.73 -12.62 -10.21
N LEU A 1086 24.51 -12.18 -9.89
CA LEU A 1086 23.30 -12.98 -10.03
C LEU A 1086 23.02 -13.37 -11.49
N GLY A 1087 23.16 -12.43 -12.44
CA GLY A 1087 22.97 -12.75 -13.86
C GLY A 1087 23.98 -13.77 -14.39
N LEU A 1088 25.24 -13.68 -13.97
CA LEU A 1088 26.27 -14.68 -14.30
C LEU A 1088 25.97 -16.05 -13.66
N LEU A 1089 25.51 -16.08 -12.39
CA LEU A 1089 25.09 -17.34 -11.74
C LEU A 1089 23.91 -18.00 -12.47
N LEU A 1090 22.93 -17.22 -12.91
CA LEU A 1090 21.75 -17.73 -13.61
C LEU A 1090 22.12 -18.31 -14.99
N ALA A 1091 22.93 -17.61 -15.77
CA ALA A 1091 23.35 -18.07 -17.09
C ALA A 1091 24.37 -19.20 -17.07
N ASP A 1092 25.47 -19.04 -16.33
CA ASP A 1092 26.65 -19.92 -16.46
C ASP A 1092 26.55 -21.17 -15.54
N HIS A 1093 25.60 -21.20 -14.58
CA HIS A 1093 25.52 -22.26 -13.57
C HIS A 1093 24.12 -22.81 -13.25
N LEU A 1094 23.03 -22.09 -13.53
CA LEU A 1094 21.66 -22.54 -13.24
C LEU A 1094 20.82 -22.83 -14.50
N ASP A 1095 21.39 -22.65 -15.69
CA ASP A 1095 20.74 -22.85 -17.00
C ASP A 1095 19.43 -22.05 -17.15
N ASP A 1096 19.38 -20.85 -16.55
CA ASP A 1096 18.31 -19.87 -16.72
C ASP A 1096 18.79 -18.62 -17.49
N PRO A 1097 18.90 -18.73 -18.82
CA PRO A 1097 19.21 -17.58 -19.69
C PRO A 1097 18.03 -16.61 -19.83
N GLY A 1098 16.88 -16.87 -19.19
CA GLY A 1098 15.74 -15.95 -19.13
C GLY A 1098 15.86 -14.99 -17.95
N GLY A 1099 16.02 -15.53 -16.74
CA GLY A 1099 16.31 -14.75 -15.54
C GLY A 1099 17.60 -13.93 -15.68
N ALA A 1100 18.67 -14.52 -16.23
CA ALA A 1100 19.93 -13.83 -16.47
C ALA A 1100 19.76 -12.56 -17.31
N LEU A 1101 18.99 -12.63 -18.41
CA LEU A 1101 18.71 -11.49 -19.28
C LEU A 1101 18.03 -10.33 -18.53
N GLU A 1102 17.06 -10.64 -17.67
CA GLU A 1102 16.35 -9.64 -16.87
C GLU A 1102 17.29 -8.93 -15.87
N ARG A 1103 18.13 -9.70 -15.16
CA ARG A 1103 19.09 -9.13 -14.18
C ARG A 1103 20.17 -8.31 -14.89
N TRP A 1104 20.65 -8.77 -16.04
CA TRP A 1104 21.61 -8.01 -16.86
C TRP A 1104 21.00 -6.73 -17.46
N ARG A 1105 19.73 -6.72 -17.90
CA ARG A 1105 19.05 -5.48 -18.31
C ARG A 1105 18.95 -4.47 -17.17
N ARG A 1106 18.68 -4.92 -15.93
CA ARG A 1106 18.69 -4.07 -14.72
C ARG A 1106 20.10 -3.57 -14.37
N TYR A 1107 21.14 -4.39 -14.59
CA TYR A 1107 22.54 -4.00 -14.40
C TYR A 1107 23.01 -2.95 -15.42
N LEU A 1108 22.75 -3.16 -16.71
CA LEU A 1108 23.15 -2.25 -17.79
C LEU A 1108 22.45 -0.89 -17.73
N PHE A 1109 21.38 -0.73 -16.94
CA PHE A 1109 20.84 0.59 -16.61
C PHE A 1109 21.83 1.45 -15.81
N TRP A 1110 22.60 0.85 -14.89
CA TRP A 1110 23.60 1.54 -14.06
C TRP A 1110 25.01 1.48 -14.63
N ARG A 1111 25.28 0.51 -15.52
CA ARG A 1111 26.58 0.26 -16.15
C ARG A 1111 26.41 -0.08 -17.65
N PRO A 1112 25.88 0.84 -18.48
CA PRO A 1112 25.57 0.57 -19.90
C PRO A 1112 26.78 0.18 -20.76
N ARG A 1113 28.00 0.40 -20.26
CA ARG A 1113 29.27 0.21 -20.98
C ARG A 1113 30.03 -1.06 -20.57
N ASP A 1114 29.47 -1.95 -19.75
CA ASP A 1114 30.08 -3.28 -19.53
C ASP A 1114 29.91 -4.11 -20.80
N ALA A 1115 30.94 -4.10 -21.65
CA ALA A 1115 30.93 -4.78 -22.94
C ALA A 1115 30.67 -6.29 -22.85
N GLU A 1116 31.10 -6.97 -21.77
CA GLU A 1116 30.85 -8.41 -21.61
C GLU A 1116 29.35 -8.68 -21.44
N ILE A 1117 28.71 -7.91 -20.56
CA ILE A 1117 27.28 -8.08 -20.28
C ILE A 1117 26.44 -7.52 -21.43
N PHE A 1118 26.87 -6.44 -22.06
CA PHE A 1118 26.22 -5.87 -23.25
C PHE A 1118 26.18 -6.88 -24.40
N GLU A 1119 27.30 -7.52 -24.75
CA GLU A 1119 27.34 -8.53 -25.81
C GLU A 1119 26.45 -9.74 -25.48
N ARG A 1120 26.46 -10.22 -24.23
CA ARG A 1120 25.60 -11.33 -23.77
C ARG A 1120 24.10 -10.97 -23.88
N VAL A 1121 23.70 -9.77 -23.49
CA VAL A 1121 22.31 -9.28 -23.61
C VAL A 1121 21.93 -9.11 -25.08
N ALA A 1122 22.75 -8.41 -25.87
CA ALA A 1122 22.49 -8.15 -27.27
C ALA A 1122 22.36 -9.45 -28.10
N ALA A 1123 23.27 -10.42 -27.91
CA ALA A 1123 23.18 -11.73 -28.55
C ALA A 1123 21.86 -12.44 -28.21
N ARG A 1124 21.42 -12.37 -26.94
CA ARG A 1124 20.19 -13.03 -26.50
C ARG A 1124 18.91 -12.35 -27.02
N LEU A 1125 18.90 -11.03 -27.16
CA LEU A 1125 17.79 -10.29 -27.78
C LEU A 1125 17.71 -10.59 -29.29
N ILE A 1126 18.86 -10.73 -29.97
CA ILE A 1126 18.95 -11.17 -31.37
C ILE A 1126 18.38 -12.58 -31.55
N GLU A 1127 18.76 -13.54 -30.69
CA GLU A 1127 18.23 -14.91 -30.72
C GLU A 1127 16.71 -14.98 -30.54
N ARG A 1128 16.13 -14.04 -29.78
CA ARG A 1128 14.69 -13.97 -29.51
C ARG A 1128 13.90 -13.12 -30.52
N GLY A 1129 14.58 -12.31 -31.33
CA GLY A 1129 13.93 -11.35 -32.22
C GLY A 1129 13.31 -10.14 -31.50
N GLU A 1130 13.79 -9.82 -30.29
CA GLU A 1130 13.32 -8.68 -29.48
C GLU A 1130 13.95 -7.36 -30.01
N LEU A 1131 13.54 -6.94 -31.21
CA LEU A 1131 14.15 -5.82 -31.95
C LEU A 1131 14.05 -4.46 -31.23
N LEU A 1132 12.95 -4.21 -30.49
CA LEU A 1132 12.75 -2.95 -29.76
C LEU A 1132 13.66 -2.86 -28.54
N ASP A 1133 13.70 -3.91 -27.72
CA ASP A 1133 14.57 -4.00 -26.55
C ASP A 1133 16.07 -3.91 -26.93
N LEU A 1134 16.43 -4.42 -28.12
CA LEU A 1134 17.77 -4.29 -28.68
C LEU A 1134 18.06 -2.85 -29.17
N ALA A 1135 17.07 -2.15 -29.73
CA ALA A 1135 17.19 -0.74 -30.11
C ALA A 1135 17.39 0.16 -28.88
N GLU A 1136 16.55 -0.01 -27.84
CA GLU A 1136 16.68 0.70 -26.56
C GLU A 1136 18.04 0.46 -25.90
N LEU A 1137 18.59 -0.75 -26.02
CA LEU A 1137 19.90 -1.10 -25.48
C LEU A 1137 21.04 -0.34 -26.19
N TYR A 1138 21.02 -0.28 -27.53
CA TYR A 1138 21.98 0.50 -28.30
C TYR A 1138 21.80 2.02 -28.14
N GLU A 1139 20.56 2.49 -27.96
CA GLU A 1139 20.29 3.89 -27.66
C GLU A 1139 20.94 4.29 -26.32
N ARG A 1140 20.71 3.50 -25.25
CA ARG A 1140 21.33 3.69 -23.92
C ARG A 1140 22.86 3.62 -23.93
N GLU A 1141 23.45 2.75 -24.74
CA GLU A 1141 24.90 2.76 -24.95
C GLU A 1141 25.33 4.12 -25.51
N GLY A 1142 24.61 4.60 -26.54
CA GLY A 1142 24.78 5.92 -27.16
C GLY A 1142 24.74 7.07 -26.17
N GLU A 1143 23.65 7.21 -25.40
CA GLU A 1143 23.50 8.30 -24.40
C GLU A 1143 24.64 8.29 -23.40
N SER A 1144 25.07 7.11 -22.94
CA SER A 1144 26.18 7.00 -21.99
C SER A 1144 27.50 7.54 -22.56
N TRP A 1145 27.71 7.45 -23.89
CA TRP A 1145 28.85 8.06 -24.57
C TRP A 1145 28.65 9.56 -24.82
N GLU A 1146 27.41 10.03 -25.00
CA GLU A 1146 27.07 11.47 -25.06
C GLU A 1146 27.36 12.17 -23.72
N ASP A 1147 26.99 11.58 -22.58
CA ASP A 1147 27.16 12.16 -21.23
C ASP A 1147 28.62 12.42 -20.82
N GLU A 1148 29.58 11.65 -21.35
CA GLU A 1148 31.01 11.88 -21.14
C GLU A 1148 31.68 12.73 -22.24
N ALA A 1149 30.96 13.08 -23.31
CA ALA A 1149 31.53 13.89 -24.37
C ALA A 1149 31.83 15.30 -23.83
N PRO A 1150 33.10 15.75 -23.81
CA PRO A 1150 33.43 17.07 -23.28
C PRO A 1150 32.78 18.16 -24.13
N ALA A 1151 32.08 19.09 -23.48
CA ALA A 1151 31.30 20.17 -24.11
C ALA A 1151 32.07 21.05 -25.12
N GLU A 1152 33.41 21.00 -25.12
CA GLU A 1152 34.28 21.67 -26.08
C GLU A 1152 35.13 20.66 -26.89
N GLY A 1153 34.51 19.92 -27.81
CA GLY A 1153 35.16 19.29 -28.99
C GLY A 1153 36.31 18.30 -28.72
N GLY A 1154 36.47 17.80 -27.50
CA GLY A 1154 37.73 17.19 -27.03
C GLY A 1154 37.96 15.71 -27.38
N ALA A 1155 36.95 14.97 -27.84
CA ALA A 1155 37.05 13.51 -28.00
C ALA A 1155 36.26 12.98 -29.23
N PRO A 1156 36.75 13.17 -30.46
CA PRO A 1156 36.07 12.70 -31.68
C PRO A 1156 35.86 11.17 -31.73
N GLU A 1157 36.62 10.40 -30.94
CA GLU A 1157 36.42 8.95 -30.80
C GLU A 1157 35.20 8.59 -29.93
N ILE A 1158 34.89 9.39 -28.90
CA ILE A 1158 33.71 9.19 -28.04
C ILE A 1158 32.45 9.61 -28.81
N SER A 1159 32.48 10.77 -29.45
CA SER A 1159 31.44 11.23 -30.38
C SER A 1159 31.11 10.20 -31.47
N ARG A 1160 32.14 9.60 -32.09
CA ARG A 1160 31.91 8.53 -33.09
C ARG A 1160 31.29 7.27 -32.50
N ARG A 1161 31.65 6.89 -31.27
CA ARG A 1161 31.05 5.73 -30.57
C ARG A 1161 29.58 5.96 -30.24
N ALA A 1162 29.24 7.12 -29.68
CA ALA A 1162 27.86 7.53 -29.44
C ALA A 1162 27.03 7.45 -30.74
N ALA A 1163 27.51 8.09 -31.80
CA ALA A 1163 26.84 8.10 -33.09
C ALA A 1163 26.73 6.69 -33.72
N THR A 1164 27.74 5.83 -33.56
CA THR A 1164 27.71 4.44 -34.07
C THR A 1164 26.66 3.60 -33.35
N ALA A 1165 26.53 3.74 -32.03
CA ALA A 1165 25.54 3.02 -31.24
C ALA A 1165 24.11 3.50 -31.59
N LEU A 1166 23.90 4.82 -31.64
CA LEU A 1166 22.63 5.42 -32.04
C LEU A 1166 22.22 5.01 -33.47
N THR A 1167 23.16 4.97 -34.43
CA THR A 1167 22.88 4.51 -35.81
C THR A 1167 22.43 3.05 -35.87
N LYS A 1168 22.90 2.17 -34.97
CA LYS A 1168 22.36 0.80 -34.85
C LYS A 1168 20.94 0.80 -34.28
N ALA A 1169 20.65 1.63 -33.27
CA ALA A 1169 19.30 1.78 -32.73
C ALA A 1169 18.31 2.26 -33.80
N VAL A 1170 18.70 3.23 -34.63
CA VAL A 1170 17.93 3.71 -35.80
C VAL A 1170 17.52 2.54 -36.70
N ALA A 1171 18.47 1.73 -37.16
CA ALA A 1171 18.19 0.60 -38.06
C ALA A 1171 17.26 -0.45 -37.44
N LEU A 1172 17.32 -0.64 -36.11
CA LEU A 1172 16.44 -1.57 -35.38
C LEU A 1172 15.04 -0.99 -35.18
N TYR A 1173 14.91 0.31 -34.90
CA TYR A 1173 13.61 1.00 -34.85
C TYR A 1173 12.93 1.06 -36.23
N GLU A 1174 13.69 1.21 -37.33
CA GLU A 1174 13.18 1.06 -38.71
C GLU A 1174 12.61 -0.36 -38.92
N GLN A 1175 13.38 -1.41 -38.59
CA GLN A 1175 12.95 -2.82 -38.72
C GLN A 1175 11.74 -3.16 -37.84
N ALA A 1176 11.61 -2.53 -36.66
CA ALA A 1176 10.50 -2.72 -35.74
C ALA A 1176 9.26 -1.86 -36.07
N GLY A 1177 9.29 -1.03 -37.12
CA GLY A 1177 8.18 -0.16 -37.49
C GLY A 1177 7.91 0.94 -36.45
N ARG A 1178 8.97 1.63 -36.01
CA ARG A 1178 8.90 2.80 -35.10
C ARG A 1178 9.61 4.01 -35.72
N PRO A 1179 9.03 4.62 -36.78
CA PRO A 1179 9.67 5.72 -37.51
C PRO A 1179 9.98 6.94 -36.64
N ALA A 1180 9.13 7.27 -35.65
CA ALA A 1180 9.38 8.40 -34.75
C ALA A 1180 10.63 8.19 -33.86
N LEU A 1181 10.84 6.99 -33.33
CA LEU A 1181 12.03 6.66 -32.53
C LEU A 1181 13.28 6.55 -33.41
N ALA A 1182 13.15 5.98 -34.62
CA ALA A 1182 14.24 5.96 -35.61
C ALA A 1182 14.69 7.38 -35.99
N VAL A 1183 13.76 8.33 -36.13
CA VAL A 1183 14.10 9.73 -36.40
C VAL A 1183 14.74 10.41 -35.19
N ALA A 1184 14.22 10.23 -33.98
CA ALA A 1184 14.83 10.81 -32.76
C ALA A 1184 16.26 10.28 -32.52
N ALA A 1185 16.49 8.98 -32.68
CA ALA A 1185 17.84 8.40 -32.57
C ALA A 1185 18.78 8.89 -33.69
N ALA A 1186 18.27 9.19 -34.89
CA ALA A 1186 19.06 9.74 -35.99
C ALA A 1186 19.38 11.23 -35.82
N GLU A 1187 18.45 12.02 -35.25
CA GLU A 1187 18.68 13.41 -34.81
C GLU A 1187 19.84 13.48 -33.79
N ARG A 1188 19.84 12.55 -32.82
CA ARG A 1188 20.92 12.41 -31.82
C ARG A 1188 22.24 11.94 -32.43
N ALA A 1189 22.23 10.90 -33.27
CA ALA A 1189 23.44 10.44 -33.96
C ALA A 1189 24.10 11.56 -34.78
N THR A 1190 23.29 12.36 -35.46
CA THR A 1190 23.72 13.55 -36.23
C THR A 1190 24.29 14.64 -35.31
N SER A 1191 23.69 14.84 -34.14
CA SER A 1191 24.15 15.81 -33.14
C SER A 1191 25.47 15.38 -32.48
N ALA A 1192 25.66 14.07 -32.27
CA ALA A 1192 26.86 13.49 -31.71
C ALA A 1192 28.06 13.55 -32.68
N SER A 1193 27.83 13.44 -34.00
CA SER A 1193 28.87 13.58 -35.04
C SER A 1193 28.44 14.53 -36.18
N PRO A 1194 28.42 15.87 -35.94
CA PRO A 1194 27.92 16.83 -36.92
C PRO A 1194 28.78 16.87 -38.18
N GLY A 1195 28.16 16.60 -39.33
CA GLY A 1195 28.82 16.63 -40.64
C GLY A 1195 29.47 15.31 -41.08
N ASP A 1196 29.20 14.20 -40.39
CA ASP A 1196 29.47 12.87 -40.94
C ASP A 1196 28.43 12.55 -42.05
N PRO A 1197 28.86 12.35 -43.32
CA PRO A 1197 27.93 12.17 -44.42
C PRO A 1197 27.14 10.84 -44.33
N GLU A 1198 27.70 9.78 -43.73
CA GLU A 1198 27.00 8.48 -43.62
C GLU A 1198 25.83 8.57 -42.62
N ILE A 1199 26.03 9.29 -41.51
CA ILE A 1199 24.99 9.49 -40.48
C ILE A 1199 23.92 10.45 -40.98
N MET A 1200 24.32 11.54 -41.64
CA MET A 1200 23.39 12.49 -42.27
C MET A 1200 22.54 11.81 -43.36
N GLU A 1201 23.11 10.88 -44.14
CA GLU A 1201 22.37 10.07 -45.13
C GLU A 1201 21.31 9.18 -44.45
N VAL A 1202 21.68 8.49 -43.36
CA VAL A 1202 20.74 7.71 -42.55
C VAL A 1202 19.61 8.60 -42.01
N TYR A 1203 19.92 9.78 -41.49
CA TYR A 1203 18.93 10.72 -40.96
C TYR A 1203 17.98 11.28 -42.06
N ALA A 1204 18.51 11.62 -43.24
CA ALA A 1204 17.68 12.02 -44.37
C ALA A 1204 16.70 10.91 -44.79
N ARG A 1205 17.17 9.65 -44.83
CA ARG A 1205 16.35 8.49 -45.19
C ARG A 1205 15.29 8.18 -44.13
N THR A 1206 15.61 8.27 -42.84
CA THR A 1206 14.64 8.00 -41.76
C THR A 1206 13.55 9.06 -41.71
N LEU A 1207 13.90 10.35 -41.90
CA LEU A 1207 12.92 11.44 -42.05
C LEU A 1207 11.98 11.18 -43.22
N ALA A 1208 12.50 10.72 -44.36
CA ALA A 1208 11.71 10.41 -45.55
C ALA A 1208 10.77 9.22 -45.32
N ALA A 1209 11.25 8.14 -44.71
CA ALA A 1209 10.45 6.99 -44.32
C ALA A 1209 9.37 7.33 -43.26
N ALA A 1210 9.59 8.41 -42.49
CA ALA A 1210 8.63 8.97 -41.54
C ALA A 1210 7.71 10.06 -42.14
N GLU A 1211 7.68 10.22 -43.47
CA GLU A 1211 6.93 11.25 -44.21
C GLU A 1211 7.27 12.73 -43.87
N ARG A 1212 8.37 12.98 -43.12
CA ARG A 1212 8.91 14.32 -42.78
C ARG A 1212 9.71 14.92 -43.96
N LEU A 1213 9.12 14.88 -45.18
CA LEU A 1213 9.79 15.21 -46.45
C LEU A 1213 10.39 16.62 -46.50
N GLY A 1214 9.74 17.61 -45.87
CA GLY A 1214 10.24 18.98 -45.82
C GLY A 1214 11.56 19.12 -45.04
N GLU A 1215 11.77 18.27 -44.05
CA GLU A 1215 12.99 18.25 -43.22
C GLU A 1215 14.05 17.34 -43.86
N ALA A 1216 13.65 16.18 -44.40
CA ALA A 1216 14.53 15.32 -45.20
C ALA A 1216 15.21 16.13 -46.31
N ARG A 1217 14.44 16.96 -47.02
CA ARG A 1217 14.96 17.87 -48.04
C ARG A 1217 16.04 18.83 -47.52
N VAL A 1218 15.87 19.42 -46.33
CA VAL A 1218 16.88 20.33 -45.74
C VAL A 1218 18.18 19.57 -45.43
N VAL A 1219 18.07 18.34 -44.92
CA VAL A 1219 19.23 17.48 -44.65
C VAL A 1219 19.93 17.07 -45.95
N VAL A 1220 19.19 16.74 -47.02
CA VAL A 1220 19.77 16.41 -48.33
C VAL A 1220 20.38 17.63 -49.02
N GLU A 1221 19.77 18.81 -48.94
CA GLU A 1221 20.37 20.06 -49.43
C GLU A 1221 21.69 20.40 -48.71
N ALA A 1222 21.83 20.04 -47.42
CA ALA A 1222 23.07 20.16 -46.66
C ALA A 1222 24.12 19.08 -46.99
N LEU A 1223 23.69 17.86 -47.33
CA LEU A 1223 24.54 16.75 -47.80
C LEU A 1223 25.09 16.95 -49.22
N ALA A 1224 24.32 17.58 -50.10
CA ALA A 1224 24.63 17.75 -51.52
C ALA A 1224 26.07 18.24 -51.84
N PRO A 1225 26.68 19.22 -51.12
CA PRO A 1225 28.07 19.61 -51.33
C PRO A 1225 29.12 18.64 -50.75
N MET A 1226 28.73 17.69 -49.89
CA MET A 1226 29.63 16.72 -49.24
C MET A 1226 29.66 15.37 -50.01
N LEU A 1227 28.63 15.06 -50.80
CA LEU A 1227 28.50 13.84 -51.60
C LEU A 1227 29.37 13.86 -52.89
N LEU A 1228 30.66 13.63 -52.72
CA LEU A 1228 31.57 13.27 -53.82
C LEU A 1228 31.47 11.76 -54.11
N ASP A 1229 30.64 11.41 -55.10
CA ASP A 1229 30.55 10.10 -55.78
C ASP A 1229 30.30 8.87 -54.87
N GLY A 1230 29.41 9.01 -53.89
CA GLY A 1230 28.84 7.89 -53.10
C GLY A 1230 27.79 7.07 -53.87
N PRO A 1231 27.61 5.77 -53.54
CA PRO A 1231 26.78 4.84 -54.32
C PRO A 1231 25.26 5.10 -54.27
N HIS A 1232 24.77 5.86 -53.29
CA HIS A 1232 23.34 6.15 -53.08
C HIS A 1232 22.91 7.55 -53.56
N LYS A 1233 23.79 8.28 -54.25
CA LYS A 1233 23.57 9.66 -54.72
C LYS A 1233 22.29 9.82 -55.56
N ASP A 1234 22.02 8.88 -56.45
CA ASP A 1234 20.85 8.95 -57.34
C ASP A 1234 19.54 8.62 -56.59
N GLU A 1235 19.58 7.79 -55.54
CA GLU A 1235 18.43 7.51 -54.67
C GLU A 1235 18.09 8.71 -53.78
N LEU A 1236 19.10 9.41 -53.24
CA LEU A 1236 18.91 10.63 -52.46
C LEU A 1236 18.40 11.81 -53.32
N LEU A 1237 18.86 11.94 -54.56
CA LEU A 1237 18.35 12.96 -55.48
C LEU A 1237 16.90 12.69 -55.88
N ALA A 1238 16.53 11.43 -56.12
CA ALA A 1238 15.15 11.03 -56.39
C ALA A 1238 14.19 11.17 -55.20
N LEU A 1239 14.72 11.48 -54.01
CA LEU A 1239 13.98 11.75 -52.78
C LEU A 1239 13.77 13.27 -52.55
N VAL A 1240 14.48 14.11 -53.31
CA VAL A 1240 14.34 15.59 -53.33
C VAL A 1240 13.36 16.06 -54.42
N ASP A 1241 13.25 15.32 -55.52
CA ASP A 1241 12.29 15.53 -56.63
C ASP A 1241 10.85 15.07 -56.28
#